data_AF-A0A2E6HBF0-F1
#
_entry.id   AF-A0A2E6HBF0-F1
#
_cell.length_a   1.000
_cell.length_b   1.000
_cell.length_c   1.000
_cell.angle_alpha   90.00
_cell.angle_beta   90.00
_cell.angle_gamma   90.00
#
_symmetry.space_group_name_H-M   'P 1'
#
loop_
_entity.id
_entity.type
_entity.pdbx_description
1 polymer ?
#
loop_
_entity_poly.entity_id
_entity_poly.type
_entity_poly.pdbx_seq_one_letter_code
_entity_poly.pdbx_strand_id
1 'polypeptide(L)'
;MREDKDSISALQNTEKKWAYDTSTAEWLQVQTFGHMMQVTDKFHSTLTSSFTKRGTIGYQSAFPTFFMDALNPNPHGHWDMTRPLTANAFCKEADRAFFNPSKFLICLGFDSQETSVKFAQDNTVIYHEMGHAFHQVLMNGRNRDAGITPASDLGYLFYDEAGSINEGLADFWSFIMNQRTHFAEWGLGRFIQQSRPMDEDDPLHAPGIAANSDSRLSYPTYLLYDPNFPDKPVEDVHYAGQIISHFMVALVKDLSSKCSWAQTASTEVVMHLLYETFLELGDLTATGNTGQTNYVNLTQNHALTWSRVANPVNFRKFTQVLSKYLLLTYGKVGRTGCGGTNYDMDGYEQLLDSYGLLLFKNYNEDGGSLATGNSGTNTVVTASNKVKTVTVSKDLIKIDPTQGASEAFIFDDRQSMVAALDSLKVSGQIPGISDQIEDGLPYNNGNISISPGEFVGVALNLYNDSNTPMAGIQVLGNDWDHGKDGKPCGTFEDNFPSASEGAADVSTETGTNPGECSYITRENGDDAGESIEPVCMVQISENNATKWAFQNELMSKIGLDDSNCLDGSGGNDKECFIRIVEGADQSTYSKLDPKKTWAQTVSANDTPEFNFNNLMFMEVSPWIPPGTTFNCRLRVRFTNCEDCWSDPNTITNPTGDDYLDYEYSGGRPFKIINFEFIVID
;
A
#
# COMPACT_ATOMS: atom_id res chain seq x y z
N MET A 1 10.42 17.84 22.11
CA MET A 1 9.90 18.83 23.08
C MET A 1 8.89 18.14 23.99
N ARG A 2 8.26 18.86 24.92
CA ARG A 2 7.04 18.39 25.61
C ARG A 2 5.86 19.08 24.92
N GLU A 3 4.79 18.36 24.63
CA GLU A 3 3.67 18.87 23.84
C GLU A 3 2.85 19.99 24.54
N ASP A 4 2.94 20.08 25.88
CA ASP A 4 1.99 20.86 26.70
C ASP A 4 2.59 22.04 27.51
N LYS A 5 3.69 22.69 27.08
CA LYS A 5 4.14 23.91 27.78
C LYS A 5 4.67 24.99 26.83
N ASP A 6 3.95 26.11 26.76
CA ASP A 6 4.30 27.37 26.07
C ASP A 6 5.56 28.10 26.59
N SER A 7 6.36 27.46 27.45
CA SER A 7 7.65 28.00 27.87
C SER A 7 8.58 26.87 28.31
N ILE A 8 9.21 26.18 27.37
CA ILE A 8 10.32 25.27 27.66
C ILE A 8 11.62 26.06 27.52
N SER A 9 12.29 26.34 28.64
CA SER A 9 13.67 26.86 28.60
C SER A 9 14.58 25.79 27.99
N ALA A 10 15.41 26.15 27.03
CA ALA A 10 16.41 25.25 26.45
C ALA A 10 17.24 24.59 27.56
N LEU A 11 17.44 23.27 27.45
CA LEU A 11 18.25 22.50 28.41
C LEU A 11 19.63 23.15 28.56
N GLN A 12 20.03 23.39 29.80
CA GLN A 12 21.35 23.94 30.13
C GLN A 12 22.24 22.80 30.60
N ASN A 13 23.46 22.69 30.07
CA ASN A 13 24.38 21.69 30.58
C ASN A 13 24.72 21.98 32.06
N THR A 14 24.56 20.99 32.92
CA THR A 14 25.02 21.09 34.30
C THR A 14 26.47 20.62 34.34
N GLU A 15 27.37 21.47 34.84
CA GLU A 15 28.79 21.10 35.08
C GLU A 15 29.55 20.59 33.83
N LYS A 16 29.21 21.11 32.63
CA LYS A 16 29.74 20.66 31.32
C LYS A 16 29.38 19.21 30.96
N LYS A 17 28.33 18.64 31.53
CA LYS A 17 27.83 17.31 31.20
C LYS A 17 26.36 17.37 30.80
N TRP A 18 25.96 16.45 29.94
CA TRP A 18 24.56 16.16 29.62
C TRP A 18 24.11 14.93 30.42
N ALA A 19 24.28 14.97 31.74
CA ALA A 19 23.97 13.88 32.64
C ALA A 19 22.86 14.32 33.60
N TYR A 20 21.71 13.66 33.49
CA TYR A 20 20.51 13.94 34.29
C TYR A 20 20.05 12.63 34.95
N ASP A 21 19.27 12.75 36.01
CA ASP A 21 18.67 11.58 36.68
C ASP A 21 17.65 10.91 35.74
N THR A 22 17.64 9.58 35.69
CA THR A 22 16.81 8.78 34.75
C THR A 22 15.31 8.97 34.94
N SER A 23 14.87 9.51 36.08
CA SER A 23 13.47 9.84 36.36
C SER A 23 13.03 11.22 35.83
N THR A 24 13.97 12.00 35.28
CA THR A 24 13.72 13.39 34.85
C THR A 24 13.41 13.48 33.36
N ALA A 25 12.66 14.51 32.95
CA ALA A 25 12.39 14.67 31.52
C ALA A 25 13.57 15.30 30.76
N GLU A 26 14.51 15.91 31.46
CA GLU A 26 15.80 16.32 30.94
C GLU A 26 16.58 15.11 30.43
N TRP A 27 16.59 14.02 31.21
CA TRP A 27 17.17 12.75 30.76
C TRP A 27 16.47 12.20 29.52
N LEU A 28 15.12 12.15 29.51
CA LEU A 28 14.36 11.67 28.34
C LEU A 28 14.69 12.49 27.09
N GLN A 29 14.75 13.81 27.20
CA GLN A 29 15.08 14.69 26.07
C GLN A 29 16.51 14.48 25.55
N VAL A 30 17.50 14.33 26.44
CA VAL A 30 18.90 14.06 26.04
C VAL A 30 19.02 12.68 25.41
N GLN A 31 18.36 11.67 25.98
CA GLN A 31 18.34 10.29 25.49
C GLN A 31 17.73 10.24 24.08
N THR A 32 16.53 10.81 23.90
CA THR A 32 15.85 10.88 22.61
C THR A 32 16.70 11.62 21.59
N PHE A 33 17.17 12.83 21.90
CA PHE A 33 17.97 13.62 20.97
C PHE A 33 19.29 12.92 20.60
N GLY A 34 19.98 12.33 21.57
CA GLY A 34 21.22 11.61 21.34
C GLY A 34 21.06 10.42 20.40
N HIS A 35 20.01 9.61 20.58
CA HIS A 35 19.75 8.47 19.71
C HIS A 35 19.22 8.87 18.33
N MET A 36 18.38 9.91 18.23
CA MET A 36 17.98 10.48 16.94
C MET A 36 19.19 10.94 16.13
N MET A 37 20.11 11.68 16.75
CA MET A 37 21.35 12.11 16.09
C MET A 37 22.18 10.92 15.59
N GLN A 38 22.37 9.90 16.43
CA GLN A 38 23.14 8.70 16.06
C GLN A 38 22.56 7.97 14.84
N VAL A 39 21.24 7.75 14.82
CA VAL A 39 20.61 7.05 13.69
C VAL A 39 20.54 7.92 12.44
N THR A 40 20.32 9.23 12.58
CA THR A 40 20.41 10.19 11.47
C THR A 40 21.81 10.24 10.86
N ASP A 41 22.86 10.23 11.68
CA ASP A 41 24.25 10.16 11.19
C ASP A 41 24.52 8.86 10.42
N LYS A 42 23.99 7.72 10.91
CA LYS A 42 24.09 6.43 10.21
C LYS A 42 23.31 6.44 8.89
N PHE A 43 22.09 6.99 8.88
CA PHE A 43 21.29 7.17 7.66
C PHE A 43 22.05 7.99 6.62
N HIS A 44 22.50 9.21 6.96
CA HIS A 44 23.18 10.07 5.99
C HIS A 44 24.53 9.51 5.53
N SER A 45 25.34 8.94 6.43
CA SER A 45 26.63 8.35 6.03
C SER A 45 26.46 7.19 5.05
N THR A 46 25.47 6.32 5.29
CA THR A 46 25.16 5.23 4.37
C THR A 46 24.53 5.74 3.07
N LEU A 47 23.65 6.75 3.13
CA LEU A 47 23.05 7.37 1.96
C LEU A 47 24.10 8.01 1.04
N THR A 48 25.07 8.74 1.60
CA THR A 48 26.19 9.30 0.85
C THR A 48 27.07 8.22 0.22
N SER A 49 27.30 7.11 0.92
CA SER A 49 28.05 5.97 0.39
C SER A 49 27.34 5.33 -0.81
N SER A 50 26.04 5.02 -0.67
CA SER A 50 25.18 4.50 -1.73
C SER A 50 25.11 5.47 -2.92
N PHE A 51 24.89 6.74 -2.60
CA PHE A 51 25.23 7.95 -3.35
C PHE A 51 26.34 7.75 -4.39
N THR A 52 27.53 7.60 -3.82
CA THR A 52 28.79 7.59 -4.56
C THR A 52 28.94 6.29 -5.36
N LYS A 53 28.44 5.17 -4.84
CA LYS A 53 28.49 3.87 -5.52
C LYS A 53 27.77 3.89 -6.86
N ARG A 54 26.64 4.58 -6.99
CA ARG A 54 25.84 4.61 -8.24
C ARG A 54 26.67 4.91 -9.50
N GLY A 55 27.66 5.82 -9.40
CA GLY A 55 28.49 6.24 -10.53
C GLY A 55 29.46 5.17 -11.03
N THR A 56 29.61 4.08 -10.28
CA THR A 56 30.44 2.92 -10.62
C THR A 56 29.63 1.71 -11.05
N ILE A 57 28.30 1.77 -10.89
CA ILE A 57 27.42 0.64 -11.21
C ILE A 57 26.83 0.85 -12.60
N GLY A 58 26.96 -0.16 -13.46
CA GLY A 58 26.61 -0.06 -14.88
C GLY A 58 25.12 -0.26 -15.17
N TYR A 59 24.22 0.36 -14.40
CA TYR A 59 22.77 0.41 -14.63
C TYR A 59 22.24 1.83 -14.33
N GLN A 60 21.02 2.14 -14.78
CA GLN A 60 20.36 3.43 -14.48
C GLN A 60 19.80 3.42 -13.05
N SER A 61 20.36 4.24 -12.18
CA SER A 61 20.01 4.27 -10.76
C SER A 61 18.73 5.06 -10.48
N ALA A 62 17.99 4.68 -9.43
CA ALA A 62 16.88 5.45 -8.88
C ALA A 62 17.35 6.67 -8.08
N PHE A 63 18.64 6.79 -7.76
CA PHE A 63 19.19 8.01 -7.18
C PHE A 63 19.13 9.20 -8.16
N PRO A 64 18.41 10.29 -7.85
CA PRO A 64 18.37 11.49 -8.68
C PRO A 64 19.77 12.09 -8.91
N THR A 65 20.03 12.60 -10.11
CA THR A 65 21.37 13.08 -10.51
C THR A 65 21.95 14.10 -9.52
N PHE A 66 21.14 15.01 -8.98
CA PHE A 66 21.57 16.09 -8.08
C PHE A 66 21.22 15.87 -6.61
N PHE A 67 20.81 14.65 -6.24
CA PHE A 67 20.28 14.29 -4.90
C PHE A 67 21.19 14.68 -3.71
N MET A 68 22.51 14.68 -3.92
CA MET A 68 23.54 15.04 -2.91
C MET A 68 24.57 16.06 -3.45
N ASP A 69 24.26 16.77 -4.55
CA ASP A 69 25.21 17.71 -5.15
C ASP A 69 25.28 19.02 -4.35
N ALA A 70 26.48 19.41 -3.92
CA ALA A 70 26.71 20.67 -3.20
C ALA A 70 26.50 21.92 -4.09
N LEU A 71 26.46 21.75 -5.42
CA LEU A 71 26.11 22.78 -6.39
C LEU A 71 24.62 22.79 -6.74
N ASN A 72 23.82 21.84 -6.23
CA ASN A 72 22.36 21.92 -6.28
C ASN A 72 21.92 23.16 -5.47
N PRO A 73 21.03 24.02 -5.97
CA PRO A 73 20.45 25.12 -5.18
C PRO A 73 19.74 24.64 -3.90
N ASN A 74 19.39 23.35 -3.81
CA ASN A 74 18.90 22.70 -2.60
C ASN A 74 19.83 21.52 -2.21
N PRO A 75 21.04 21.77 -1.68
CA PRO A 75 21.88 20.71 -1.17
C PRO A 75 21.14 20.09 0.02
N HIS A 76 20.94 18.77 0.01
CA HIS A 76 20.01 18.04 0.88
C HIS A 76 18.53 18.11 0.50
N GLY A 77 18.17 18.38 -0.77
CA GLY A 77 16.78 18.46 -1.20
C GLY A 77 15.92 17.20 -0.97
N HIS A 78 16.53 16.07 -0.65
CA HIS A 78 15.83 14.89 -0.16
C HIS A 78 15.21 15.09 1.24
N TRP A 79 15.75 16.00 2.05
CA TRP A 79 15.26 16.40 3.36
C TRP A 79 14.45 17.69 3.23
N ASP A 80 13.24 17.73 3.80
CA ASP A 80 12.43 18.95 3.79
C ASP A 80 13.04 19.97 4.77
N MET A 81 13.80 20.91 4.22
CA MET A 81 14.45 21.97 5.01
C MET A 81 13.47 23.01 5.57
N THR A 82 12.22 23.01 5.11
CA THR A 82 11.17 23.92 5.60
C THR A 82 10.43 23.35 6.81
N ARG A 83 10.45 22.02 6.99
CA ARG A 83 9.77 21.31 8.06
C ARG A 83 10.75 20.40 8.82
N PRO A 84 11.36 20.89 9.91
CA PRO A 84 12.32 20.10 10.68
C PRO A 84 11.64 18.88 11.33
N LEU A 85 12.32 17.73 11.34
CA LEU A 85 11.88 16.58 12.11
C LEU A 85 11.95 16.93 13.59
N THR A 86 10.80 16.88 14.25
CA THR A 86 10.71 17.13 15.70
C THR A 86 10.39 15.83 16.42
N ALA A 87 10.79 15.72 17.69
CA ALA A 87 10.43 14.58 18.51
C ALA A 87 10.01 15.01 19.90
N ASN A 88 8.88 14.50 20.37
CA ASN A 88 8.42 14.60 21.74
C ASN A 88 8.94 13.41 22.53
N ALA A 89 9.95 13.65 23.37
CA ALA A 89 10.54 12.63 24.25
C ALA A 89 9.56 12.08 25.30
N PHE A 90 8.43 12.78 25.48
CA PHE A 90 7.28 12.31 26.22
C PHE A 90 6.01 13.00 25.69
N CYS A 91 5.06 12.20 25.22
CA CYS A 91 3.69 12.62 25.00
C CYS A 91 2.72 11.82 25.88
N LYS A 92 1.50 12.33 26.08
CA LYS A 92 0.50 11.74 26.99
C LYS A 92 -0.25 10.57 26.34
N GLU A 93 0.49 9.77 25.60
CA GLU A 93 -0.02 8.66 24.83
C GLU A 93 0.36 7.36 25.53
N ALA A 94 -0.67 6.62 25.96
CA ALA A 94 -0.48 5.33 26.61
C ALA A 94 -0.29 4.24 25.55
N ASP A 95 0.64 3.33 25.82
CA ASP A 95 0.91 2.10 25.05
C ASP A 95 1.18 2.33 23.56
N ARG A 96 1.68 3.52 23.20
CA ARG A 96 2.08 3.83 21.83
C ARG A 96 3.27 4.78 21.74
N ALA A 97 4.07 4.59 20.71
CA ALA A 97 4.90 5.62 20.10
C ALA A 97 4.46 5.72 18.63
N PHE A 98 4.71 6.86 17.98
CA PHE A 98 4.39 7.00 16.57
C PHE A 98 5.20 8.11 15.89
N PHE A 99 5.34 7.96 14.57
CA PHE A 99 5.71 9.01 13.65
C PHE A 99 4.46 9.56 12.95
N ASN A 100 4.31 10.89 12.98
CA ASN A 100 3.24 11.58 12.26
C ASN A 100 3.81 12.20 10.96
N PRO A 101 3.46 11.67 9.77
CA PRO A 101 3.99 12.15 8.49
C PRO A 101 3.55 13.57 8.14
N SER A 102 2.33 13.97 8.52
CA SER A 102 1.75 15.30 8.24
C SER A 102 2.41 16.41 9.06
N LYS A 103 2.86 16.10 10.27
CA LYS A 103 3.58 17.03 11.16
C LYS A 103 5.10 16.86 11.11
N PHE A 104 5.60 15.77 10.51
CA PHE A 104 7.00 15.36 10.57
C PHE A 104 7.50 15.35 12.04
N LEU A 105 6.75 14.63 12.88
CA LEU A 105 6.86 14.63 14.34
C LEU A 105 6.88 13.20 14.87
N ILE A 106 7.85 12.89 15.73
CA ILE A 106 7.87 11.65 16.53
C ILE A 106 7.25 11.93 17.90
N CYS A 107 6.45 11.01 18.40
CA CYS A 107 5.80 11.06 19.71
C CYS A 107 6.18 9.80 20.49
N LEU A 108 6.84 9.95 21.63
CA LEU A 108 7.20 8.82 22.50
C LEU A 108 6.29 8.81 23.73
N GLY A 109 5.43 7.81 23.83
CA GLY A 109 4.47 7.66 24.91
C GLY A 109 5.05 6.99 26.16
N PHE A 110 4.18 6.27 26.86
CA PHE A 110 4.50 5.56 28.10
C PHE A 110 3.71 4.27 28.23
N ASP A 111 4.21 3.37 29.08
CA ASP A 111 3.55 2.11 29.41
C ASP A 111 2.37 2.36 30.37
N SER A 112 1.18 1.88 30.04
CA SER A 112 -0.03 2.09 30.85
C SER A 112 -0.06 1.25 32.13
N GLN A 113 0.62 0.10 32.15
CA GLN A 113 0.71 -0.80 33.30
C GLN A 113 1.80 -0.35 34.28
N GLU A 114 2.89 0.21 33.77
CA GLU A 114 3.99 0.79 34.54
C GLU A 114 4.30 2.21 34.04
N THR A 115 3.50 3.19 34.47
CA THR A 115 3.59 4.57 33.97
C THR A 115 4.93 5.26 34.23
N SER A 116 5.81 4.71 35.07
CA SER A 116 7.20 5.19 35.22
C SER A 116 8.10 4.85 34.02
N VAL A 117 7.72 3.85 33.23
CA VAL A 117 8.39 3.45 32.00
C VAL A 117 7.92 4.33 30.86
N LYS A 118 8.88 5.05 30.27
CA LYS A 118 8.69 5.94 29.13
C LYS A 118 9.35 5.34 27.91
N PHE A 119 8.72 5.38 26.76
CA PHE A 119 9.26 4.71 25.58
C PHE A 119 10.55 5.34 25.05
N ALA A 120 10.82 6.60 25.40
CA ALA A 120 12.13 7.22 25.21
C ALA A 120 13.29 6.56 25.98
N GLN A 121 13.01 5.66 26.95
CA GLN A 121 14.02 4.86 27.65
C GLN A 121 14.49 3.65 26.83
N ASP A 122 13.70 3.20 25.85
CA ASP A 122 14.06 2.11 24.95
C ASP A 122 14.52 2.68 23.60
N ASN A 123 15.80 2.53 23.30
CA ASN A 123 16.36 3.08 22.07
C ASN A 123 15.87 2.38 20.80
N THR A 124 15.40 1.13 20.89
CA THR A 124 14.81 0.44 19.74
C THR A 124 13.52 1.09 19.28
N VAL A 125 12.70 1.59 20.22
CA VAL A 125 11.49 2.37 19.89
C VAL A 125 11.88 3.66 19.16
N ILE A 126 12.91 4.38 19.65
CA ILE A 126 13.39 5.60 18.97
C ILE A 126 13.86 5.29 17.54
N TYR A 127 14.61 4.21 17.34
CA TYR A 127 15.11 3.83 16.01
C TYR A 127 14.00 3.40 15.05
N HIS A 128 12.98 2.73 15.57
CA HIS A 128 11.78 2.35 14.81
C HIS A 128 11.02 3.60 14.31
N GLU A 129 10.70 4.55 15.19
CA GLU A 129 9.99 5.78 14.79
C GLU A 129 10.81 6.64 13.81
N MET A 130 12.13 6.68 14.00
CA MET A 130 13.03 7.32 13.04
C MET A 130 13.05 6.57 11.69
N GLY A 131 12.88 5.25 11.70
CA GLY A 131 12.75 4.41 10.51
C GLY A 131 11.61 4.86 9.61
N HIS A 132 10.41 5.08 10.15
CA HIS A 132 9.28 5.64 9.39
C HIS A 132 9.61 7.00 8.77
N ALA A 133 10.27 7.89 9.51
CA ALA A 133 10.69 9.19 8.99
C ALA A 133 11.68 9.04 7.82
N PHE A 134 12.61 8.09 7.89
CA PHE A 134 13.56 7.81 6.80
C PHE A 134 12.88 7.18 5.59
N HIS A 135 11.92 6.28 5.78
CA HIS A 135 11.13 5.72 4.69
C HIS A 135 10.38 6.84 3.96
N GLN A 136 9.72 7.75 4.68
CA GLN A 136 9.03 8.89 4.07
C GLN A 136 9.99 9.82 3.31
N VAL A 137 11.19 10.06 3.84
CA VAL A 137 12.24 10.82 3.16
C VAL A 137 12.65 10.16 1.84
N LEU A 138 12.84 8.84 1.83
CA LEU A 138 13.30 8.11 0.66
C LEU A 138 12.21 7.93 -0.39
N MET A 139 10.99 7.60 0.00
CA MET A 139 9.83 7.53 -0.91
C MET A 139 9.62 8.86 -1.65
N ASN A 140 9.98 9.98 -1.02
CA ASN A 140 9.82 11.32 -1.62
C ASN A 140 11.11 11.95 -2.14
N GLY A 141 12.20 11.17 -2.18
CA GLY A 141 13.51 11.69 -2.55
C GLY A 141 13.54 12.24 -3.99
N ARG A 142 12.94 11.51 -4.94
CA ARG A 142 12.81 11.95 -6.34
C ARG A 142 11.82 13.09 -6.49
N ASN A 143 10.69 13.02 -5.78
CA ASN A 143 9.61 14.01 -5.82
C ASN A 143 10.12 15.39 -5.42
N ARG A 144 10.86 15.46 -4.31
CA ARG A 144 11.44 16.71 -3.80
C ARG A 144 12.52 17.28 -4.72
N ASP A 145 13.37 16.43 -5.28
CA ASP A 145 14.37 16.85 -6.28
C ASP A 145 13.72 17.44 -7.54
N ALA A 146 12.55 16.91 -7.92
CA ALA A 146 11.74 17.41 -9.04
C ALA A 146 10.79 18.58 -8.68
N GLY A 147 10.72 18.99 -7.41
CA GLY A 147 9.80 20.05 -6.96
C GLY A 147 8.31 19.64 -6.92
N ILE A 148 8.01 18.34 -6.90
CA ILE A 148 6.67 17.80 -6.75
C ILE A 148 6.24 17.90 -5.27
N THR A 149 5.06 18.46 -5.04
CA THR A 149 4.55 18.75 -3.68
C THR A 149 3.73 17.63 -3.04
N PRO A 150 2.90 16.85 -3.78
CA PRO A 150 2.31 15.66 -3.19
C PRO A 150 3.39 14.67 -2.75
N ALA A 151 3.14 13.98 -1.65
CA ALA A 151 4.03 12.97 -1.12
C ALA A 151 3.48 11.56 -1.41
N SER A 152 4.38 10.64 -1.76
CA SER A 152 4.12 9.21 -1.74
C SER A 152 4.45 8.66 -0.36
N ASP A 153 3.66 7.70 0.13
CA ASP A 153 3.86 7.07 1.42
C ASP A 153 3.93 5.54 1.28
N LEU A 154 4.53 4.90 2.28
CA LEU A 154 4.64 3.44 2.38
C LEU A 154 3.58 2.95 3.37
N GLY A 155 2.34 2.94 2.91
CA GLY A 155 1.14 2.68 3.71
C GLY A 155 0.19 3.88 3.65
N TYR A 156 -1.07 3.60 3.34
CA TYR A 156 -2.13 4.61 3.16
C TYR A 156 -3.35 4.33 4.02
N LEU A 157 -3.55 3.08 4.42
CA LEU A 157 -4.67 2.62 5.23
C LEU A 157 -4.19 2.12 6.60
N PHE A 158 -5.12 1.89 7.53
CA PHE A 158 -4.80 1.33 8.85
C PHE A 158 -4.09 -0.02 8.74
N TYR A 159 -4.66 -0.94 7.94
CA TYR A 159 -3.98 -2.12 7.44
C TYR A 159 -3.88 -2.09 5.91
N ASP A 160 -2.65 -2.13 5.41
CA ASP A 160 -2.32 -2.55 4.06
C ASP A 160 -0.92 -3.22 4.03
N GLU A 161 -0.56 -3.86 2.92
CA GLU A 161 0.74 -4.53 2.82
C GLU A 161 1.91 -3.55 2.82
N ALA A 162 1.72 -2.33 2.30
CA ALA A 162 2.75 -1.29 2.32
C ALA A 162 3.09 -0.87 3.75
N GLY A 163 2.08 -0.65 4.60
CA GLY A 163 2.21 -0.38 6.02
C GLY A 163 2.88 -1.54 6.75
N SER A 164 2.52 -2.78 6.41
CA SER A 164 3.21 -3.96 6.96
C SER A 164 4.71 -3.97 6.63
N ILE A 165 5.07 -3.67 5.37
CA ILE A 165 6.47 -3.54 4.95
C ILE A 165 7.15 -2.38 5.70
N ASN A 166 6.45 -1.24 5.89
CA ASN A 166 6.95 -0.09 6.62
C ASN A 166 7.30 -0.43 8.07
N GLU A 167 6.40 -1.10 8.79
CA GLU A 167 6.61 -1.57 10.16
C GLU A 167 7.79 -2.55 10.26
N GLY A 168 7.85 -3.54 9.37
CA GLY A 168 8.93 -4.52 9.34
C GLY A 168 10.31 -3.87 9.11
N LEU A 169 10.38 -2.88 8.22
CA LEU A 169 11.60 -2.13 7.96
C LEU A 169 11.94 -1.14 9.09
N ALA A 170 10.92 -0.61 9.79
CA ALA A 170 11.12 0.23 10.95
C ALA A 170 11.73 -0.57 12.11
N ASP A 171 11.26 -1.81 12.35
CA ASP A 171 11.91 -2.75 13.26
C ASP A 171 13.37 -3.02 12.83
N PHE A 172 13.61 -3.21 11.53
CA PHE A 172 14.95 -3.48 10.99
C PHE A 172 15.95 -2.32 11.25
N TRP A 173 15.50 -1.07 11.38
CA TRP A 173 16.36 0.05 11.81
C TRP A 173 16.96 -0.15 13.20
N SER A 174 16.26 -0.84 14.10
CA SER A 174 16.83 -1.24 15.39
C SER A 174 18.01 -2.19 15.19
N PHE A 175 17.85 -3.22 14.35
CA PHE A 175 18.93 -4.16 14.01
C PHE A 175 20.12 -3.45 13.34
N ILE A 176 19.88 -2.52 12.43
CA ILE A 176 20.94 -1.73 11.77
C ILE A 176 21.80 -0.99 12.80
N MET A 177 21.19 -0.44 13.85
CA MET A 177 21.87 0.37 14.85
C MET A 177 22.57 -0.44 15.94
N ASN A 178 21.98 -1.57 16.37
CA ASN A 178 22.44 -2.28 17.55
C ASN A 178 22.71 -3.79 17.33
N GLN A 179 22.42 -4.33 16.14
CA GLN A 179 22.55 -5.73 15.76
C GLN A 179 21.74 -6.72 16.62
N ARG A 180 20.74 -6.23 17.36
CA ARG A 180 19.79 -7.03 18.12
C ARG A 180 18.65 -7.45 17.20
N THR A 181 18.20 -8.68 17.35
CA THR A 181 17.13 -9.30 16.58
C THR A 181 15.78 -9.27 17.30
N HIS A 182 15.60 -8.37 18.26
CA HIS A 182 14.36 -8.20 19.01
C HIS A 182 14.10 -6.72 19.24
N PHE A 183 12.94 -6.27 18.79
CA PHE A 183 12.43 -4.91 18.94
C PHE A 183 11.68 -4.72 20.27
N ALA A 184 12.01 -3.64 20.98
CA ALA A 184 11.26 -3.09 22.11
C ALA A 184 11.00 -4.03 23.29
N GLU A 185 11.93 -4.96 23.58
CA GLU A 185 11.87 -5.86 24.74
C GLU A 185 11.52 -5.14 26.06
N TRP A 186 12.06 -3.92 26.26
CA TRP A 186 11.94 -3.21 27.53
C TRP A 186 10.78 -2.23 27.54
N GLY A 187 10.61 -1.44 26.47
CA GLY A 187 9.57 -0.43 26.37
C GLY A 187 8.18 -1.04 26.16
N LEU A 188 8.06 -2.04 25.28
CA LEU A 188 6.78 -2.59 24.83
C LEU A 188 6.59 -4.06 25.25
N GLY A 189 7.66 -4.84 25.36
CA GLY A 189 7.56 -6.28 25.66
C GLY A 189 7.25 -6.58 27.12
N ARG A 190 7.88 -5.85 28.04
CA ARG A 190 7.95 -6.28 29.44
C ARG A 190 6.61 -6.27 30.19
N PHE A 191 5.76 -5.27 29.97
CA PHE A 191 4.51 -5.13 30.73
C PHE A 191 3.25 -5.20 29.88
N ILE A 192 3.32 -4.84 28.60
CA ILE A 192 2.16 -4.81 27.68
C ILE A 192 2.22 -5.81 26.53
N GLN A 193 3.27 -6.65 26.47
CA GLN A 193 3.38 -7.78 25.51
C GLN A 193 3.27 -7.34 24.04
N GLN A 194 4.00 -6.29 23.67
CA GLN A 194 4.01 -5.73 22.30
C GLN A 194 5.39 -5.74 21.63
N SER A 195 6.38 -6.41 22.23
CA SER A 195 7.69 -6.59 21.59
C SER A 195 7.64 -7.60 20.44
N ARG A 196 8.54 -7.47 19.47
CA ARG A 196 8.57 -8.33 18.28
C ARG A 196 9.98 -8.86 17.98
N PRO A 197 10.14 -10.16 17.70
CA PRO A 197 11.36 -10.73 17.16
C PRO A 197 11.56 -10.34 15.68
N MET A 198 12.82 -10.40 15.24
CA MET A 198 13.24 -10.24 13.85
C MET A 198 14.11 -11.43 13.39
N ASP A 199 14.14 -12.52 14.16
CA ASP A 199 14.89 -13.73 13.87
C ASP A 199 14.18 -14.94 14.47
N GLU A 200 14.11 -16.03 13.72
CA GLU A 200 13.29 -17.20 14.08
C GLU A 200 13.84 -17.99 15.26
N ASP A 201 15.08 -17.74 15.66
CA ASP A 201 15.68 -18.37 16.85
C ASP A 201 15.20 -17.71 18.16
N ASP A 202 14.39 -16.65 18.09
CA ASP A 202 13.85 -15.98 19.26
C ASP A 202 12.83 -16.85 20.03
N PRO A 203 12.96 -16.97 21.36
CA PRO A 203 12.08 -17.81 22.17
C PRO A 203 10.63 -17.30 22.28
N LEU A 204 10.32 -16.08 21.82
CA LEU A 204 8.95 -15.58 21.78
C LEU A 204 8.12 -16.31 20.71
N HIS A 205 8.75 -16.95 19.73
CA HIS A 205 8.02 -17.66 18.69
C HIS A 205 7.29 -18.90 19.19
N ALA A 206 6.12 -19.14 18.61
CA ALA A 206 5.41 -20.40 18.77
C ALA A 206 6.23 -21.59 18.21
N PRO A 207 6.06 -22.81 18.75
CA PRO A 207 6.72 -24.00 18.23
C PRO A 207 6.43 -24.21 16.74
N GLY A 208 7.46 -24.53 15.96
CA GLY A 208 7.35 -24.81 14.53
C GLY A 208 7.88 -23.69 13.63
N ILE A 209 8.15 -22.50 14.17
CA ILE A 209 8.92 -21.44 13.50
C ILE A 209 10.41 -21.66 13.77
N ALA A 210 11.23 -21.63 12.73
CA ALA A 210 12.69 -21.81 12.82
C ALA A 210 13.42 -21.35 11.55
N ALA A 211 14.72 -21.10 11.66
CA ALA A 211 15.57 -20.61 10.57
C ALA A 211 15.82 -21.63 9.42
N ASN A 212 15.22 -22.82 9.44
CA ASN A 212 15.32 -23.76 8.32
C ASN A 212 14.31 -23.39 7.23
N SER A 213 14.58 -23.79 5.97
CA SER A 213 13.76 -23.41 4.83
C SER A 213 12.28 -23.77 4.97
N ASP A 214 11.96 -24.82 5.73
CA ASP A 214 10.61 -25.37 5.87
C ASP A 214 9.75 -24.64 6.91
N SER A 215 10.38 -23.97 7.87
CA SER A 215 9.76 -23.43 9.08
C SER A 215 9.88 -21.91 9.23
N ARG A 216 10.29 -21.18 8.19
CA ARG A 216 10.38 -19.71 8.24
C ARG A 216 9.01 -19.06 8.50
N LEU A 217 9.04 -17.87 9.11
CA LEU A 217 7.88 -16.99 9.29
C LEU A 217 7.47 -16.43 7.92
N SER A 218 6.71 -17.24 7.19
CA SER A 218 6.44 -17.09 5.75
C SER A 218 5.09 -16.45 5.41
N TYR A 219 5.10 -15.67 4.35
CA TYR A 219 3.92 -15.16 3.68
C TYR A 219 3.23 -16.27 2.85
N PRO A 220 1.89 -16.31 2.77
CA PRO A 220 0.91 -15.53 3.53
C PRO A 220 0.50 -16.19 4.86
N THR A 221 1.13 -17.30 5.23
CA THR A 221 0.73 -18.15 6.37
C THR A 221 0.66 -17.36 7.67
N TYR A 222 1.66 -16.51 7.92
CA TYR A 222 1.85 -15.80 9.18
C TYR A 222 1.41 -14.32 9.16
N LEU A 223 0.56 -13.91 8.20
CA LEU A 223 0.06 -12.52 8.15
C LEU A 223 -0.75 -12.10 9.39
N LEU A 224 -1.39 -13.06 10.05
CA LEU A 224 -2.23 -12.83 11.24
C LEU A 224 -1.55 -13.26 12.54
N TYR A 225 -0.23 -13.48 12.51
CA TYR A 225 0.52 -14.08 13.63
C TYR A 225 1.12 -13.03 14.56
N ASP A 226 0.57 -12.95 15.77
CA ASP A 226 1.19 -12.24 16.88
C ASP A 226 2.01 -13.23 17.75
N PRO A 227 3.33 -13.06 17.90
CA PRO A 227 4.15 -13.95 18.73
C PRO A 227 3.80 -13.88 20.22
N ASN A 228 3.18 -12.80 20.70
CA ASN A 228 2.73 -12.65 22.09
C ASN A 228 1.41 -13.38 22.34
N PHE A 229 0.59 -13.55 21.30
CA PHE A 229 -0.71 -14.23 21.35
C PHE A 229 -0.90 -15.17 20.14
N PRO A 230 -0.08 -16.22 20.00
CA PRO A 230 0.02 -17.00 18.76
C PRO A 230 -1.24 -17.80 18.40
N ASP A 231 -2.13 -18.00 19.37
CA ASP A 231 -3.41 -18.71 19.16
C ASP A 231 -4.53 -17.78 18.65
N LYS A 232 -4.28 -16.48 18.51
CA LYS A 232 -5.25 -15.49 18.06
C LYS A 232 -4.87 -14.93 16.69
N PRO A 233 -5.74 -15.00 15.68
CA PRO A 233 -5.53 -14.25 14.45
C PRO A 233 -5.66 -12.75 14.73
N VAL A 234 -4.65 -11.97 14.39
CA VAL A 234 -4.66 -10.51 14.54
C VAL A 234 -4.29 -9.86 13.22
N GLU A 235 -5.23 -9.11 12.62
CA GLU A 235 -4.97 -8.30 11.42
C GLU A 235 -4.33 -6.97 11.84
N ASP A 236 -3.01 -6.90 11.74
CA ASP A 236 -2.24 -5.73 12.16
C ASP A 236 -0.91 -5.64 11.39
N VAL A 237 -0.55 -4.43 10.96
CA VAL A 237 0.63 -4.15 10.14
C VAL A 237 1.94 -4.48 10.85
N HIS A 238 2.01 -4.30 12.17
CA HIS A 238 3.21 -4.58 12.96
C HIS A 238 3.51 -6.09 12.96
N TYR A 239 2.47 -6.92 13.02
CA TYR A 239 2.63 -8.37 13.05
C TYR A 239 2.92 -8.95 11.68
N ALA A 240 2.18 -8.52 10.65
CA ALA A 240 2.48 -8.88 9.26
C ALA A 240 3.88 -8.40 8.84
N GLY A 241 4.32 -7.24 9.33
CA GLY A 241 5.63 -6.66 9.05
C GLY A 241 6.82 -7.50 9.52
N GLN A 242 6.62 -8.39 10.51
CA GLN A 242 7.66 -9.31 10.94
C GLN A 242 8.20 -10.20 9.80
N ILE A 243 7.39 -10.50 8.78
CA ILE A 243 7.84 -11.26 7.61
C ILE A 243 9.01 -10.54 6.91
N ILE A 244 8.90 -9.22 6.70
CA ILE A 244 9.98 -8.44 6.09
C ILE A 244 11.16 -8.29 7.03
N SER A 245 10.95 -8.01 8.32
CA SER A 245 12.06 -7.81 9.26
C SER A 245 12.94 -9.07 9.37
N HIS A 246 12.32 -10.24 9.45
CA HIS A 246 13.02 -11.53 9.44
C HIS A 246 13.75 -11.78 8.11
N PHE A 247 13.09 -11.54 6.98
CA PHE A 247 13.73 -11.67 5.67
C PHE A 247 14.95 -10.75 5.53
N MET A 248 14.87 -9.49 5.98
CA MET A 248 16.01 -8.55 5.96
C MET A 248 17.18 -9.03 6.81
N VAL A 249 16.93 -9.50 8.04
CA VAL A 249 17.98 -10.07 8.90
C VAL A 249 18.61 -11.31 8.27
N ALA A 250 17.79 -12.21 7.71
CA ALA A 250 18.27 -13.40 7.02
C ALA A 250 19.09 -13.06 5.76
N LEU A 251 18.70 -12.04 4.99
CA LEU A 251 19.46 -11.57 3.83
C LEU A 251 20.82 -10.99 4.24
N VAL A 252 20.88 -10.22 5.34
CA VAL A 252 22.16 -9.75 5.89
C VAL A 252 23.06 -10.91 6.29
N LYS A 253 22.51 -11.94 6.95
CA LYS A 253 23.25 -13.14 7.35
C LYS A 253 23.73 -13.93 6.13
N ASP A 254 22.90 -14.10 5.11
CA ASP A 254 23.25 -14.81 3.88
C ASP A 254 24.36 -14.09 3.10
N LEU A 255 24.24 -12.77 2.89
CA LEU A 255 25.30 -11.95 2.27
C LEU A 255 26.62 -12.03 3.04
N SER A 256 26.56 -11.98 4.37
CA SER A 256 27.76 -12.10 5.21
C SER A 256 28.47 -13.45 4.99
N SER A 257 27.68 -14.52 4.92
CA SER A 257 28.19 -15.87 4.71
C SER A 257 28.71 -16.08 3.29
N LYS A 258 27.90 -15.78 2.27
CA LYS A 258 28.20 -16.04 0.86
C LYS A 258 29.30 -15.14 0.30
N CYS A 259 29.31 -13.86 0.71
CA CYS A 259 30.32 -12.90 0.27
C CYS A 259 31.53 -12.80 1.21
N SER A 260 31.53 -13.54 2.33
CA SER A 260 32.55 -13.45 3.38
C SER A 260 32.74 -12.03 3.93
N TRP A 261 31.65 -11.27 4.01
CA TRP A 261 31.65 -9.90 4.50
C TRP A 261 31.40 -9.85 6.01
N ALA A 262 31.92 -8.81 6.66
CA ALA A 262 31.47 -8.45 8.00
C ALA A 262 29.98 -8.07 7.96
N GLN A 263 29.23 -8.42 9.00
CA GLN A 263 27.80 -8.12 9.10
C GLN A 263 27.47 -6.63 8.88
N THR A 264 28.34 -5.72 9.33
CA THR A 264 28.18 -4.28 9.10
C THR A 264 28.24 -3.91 7.62
N ALA A 265 29.09 -4.55 6.83
CA ALA A 265 29.19 -4.32 5.40
C ALA A 265 27.96 -4.89 4.66
N SER A 266 27.52 -6.09 5.04
CA SER A 266 26.29 -6.70 4.52
C SER A 266 25.05 -5.86 4.84
N THR A 267 24.99 -5.26 6.03
CA THR A 267 23.94 -4.32 6.43
C THR A 267 23.96 -3.08 5.53
N GLU A 268 25.13 -2.49 5.27
CA GLU A 268 25.26 -1.34 4.36
C GLU A 268 24.87 -1.65 2.91
N VAL A 269 25.04 -2.91 2.48
CA VAL A 269 24.56 -3.38 1.18
C VAL A 269 23.04 -3.46 1.16
N VAL A 270 22.40 -4.09 2.15
CA VAL A 270 20.93 -4.14 2.23
C VAL A 270 20.35 -2.71 2.29
N MET A 271 20.98 -1.80 3.02
CA MET A 271 20.60 -0.38 3.03
C MET A 271 20.68 0.29 1.65
N HIS A 272 21.74 0.01 0.89
CA HIS A 272 21.84 0.51 -0.49
C HIS A 272 20.69 0.02 -1.37
N LEU A 273 20.32 -1.27 -1.24
CA LEU A 273 19.19 -1.85 -1.98
C LEU A 273 17.88 -1.18 -1.58
N LEU A 274 17.62 -1.01 -0.28
CA LEU A 274 16.43 -0.32 0.23
C LEU A 274 16.33 1.12 -0.28
N TYR A 275 17.44 1.83 -0.38
CA TYR A 275 17.44 3.21 -0.91
C TYR A 275 17.04 3.27 -2.38
N GLU A 276 17.62 2.40 -3.22
CA GLU A 276 17.21 2.29 -4.63
C GLU A 276 15.73 1.89 -4.74
N THR A 277 15.30 0.91 -3.95
CA THR A 277 13.91 0.43 -3.92
C THR A 277 12.92 1.53 -3.55
N PHE A 278 13.14 2.26 -2.46
CA PHE A 278 12.22 3.32 -2.04
C PHE A 278 12.19 4.50 -3.00
N LEU A 279 13.35 4.88 -3.56
CA LEU A 279 13.40 5.96 -4.53
C LEU A 279 12.63 5.62 -5.81
N GLU A 280 12.62 4.35 -6.24
CA GLU A 280 11.81 3.92 -7.39
C GLU A 280 10.32 3.80 -7.01
N LEU A 281 10.00 3.13 -5.90
CA LEU A 281 8.61 2.86 -5.52
C LEU A 281 7.81 4.13 -5.21
N GLY A 282 8.45 5.14 -4.63
CA GLY A 282 7.82 6.42 -4.30
C GLY A 282 7.87 7.47 -5.40
N ASP A 283 8.36 7.13 -6.60
CA ASP A 283 8.58 8.10 -7.67
C ASP A 283 7.28 8.61 -8.32
N LEU A 284 6.96 9.88 -8.08
CA LEU A 284 5.83 10.59 -8.70
C LEU A 284 6.24 11.37 -9.96
N THR A 285 7.52 11.35 -10.36
CA THR A 285 7.96 11.90 -11.66
C THR A 285 7.62 10.99 -12.83
N ALA A 286 7.12 9.78 -12.55
CA ALA A 286 6.86 8.70 -13.49
C ALA A 286 8.09 8.15 -14.24
N THR A 287 9.31 8.32 -13.69
CA THR A 287 10.56 7.91 -14.39
C THR A 287 11.18 6.63 -13.83
N GLY A 288 11.08 6.39 -12.53
CA GLY A 288 11.67 5.28 -11.78
C GLY A 288 13.20 5.37 -11.62
N ASN A 289 13.91 5.95 -12.60
CA ASN A 289 15.36 6.08 -12.62
C ASN A 289 15.84 7.30 -13.42
N THR A 290 17.15 7.49 -13.56
CA THR A 290 17.75 8.65 -14.26
C THR A 290 17.64 8.63 -15.79
N GLY A 291 17.10 7.57 -16.40
CA GLY A 291 17.22 7.34 -17.84
C GLY A 291 15.94 7.41 -18.67
N GLN A 292 14.76 7.20 -18.08
CA GLN A 292 13.52 6.95 -18.84
C GLN A 292 12.30 7.65 -18.26
N THR A 293 11.32 7.97 -19.10
CA THR A 293 10.04 8.63 -18.74
C THR A 293 8.87 7.67 -18.89
N ASN A 294 7.82 7.85 -18.08
CA ASN A 294 6.58 7.04 -18.06
C ASN A 294 6.86 5.54 -17.88
N TYR A 295 7.71 5.22 -16.92
CA TYR A 295 8.22 3.88 -16.68
C TYR A 295 7.68 3.24 -15.40
N VAL A 296 7.25 4.08 -14.46
CA VAL A 296 6.57 3.71 -13.21
C VAL A 296 5.45 4.72 -12.97
N ASN A 297 4.38 4.29 -12.31
CA ASN A 297 3.24 5.12 -11.93
C ASN A 297 2.61 5.91 -13.11
N LEU A 298 2.59 5.33 -14.31
CA LEU A 298 1.92 5.83 -15.52
C LEU A 298 2.45 7.18 -16.07
N THR A 299 1.94 8.31 -15.57
CA THR A 299 2.34 9.68 -15.96
C THR A 299 2.42 10.56 -14.72
N GLN A 300 3.19 11.65 -14.77
CA GLN A 300 3.35 12.55 -13.62
C GLN A 300 2.01 13.10 -13.08
N ASN A 301 1.01 13.32 -13.93
CA ASN A 301 -0.31 13.83 -13.52
C ASN A 301 -1.08 12.82 -12.67
N HIS A 302 -0.95 11.52 -12.99
CA HIS A 302 -1.71 10.44 -12.35
C HIS A 302 -0.86 9.61 -11.38
N ALA A 303 0.44 9.92 -11.25
CA ALA A 303 1.38 9.08 -10.51
C ALA A 303 0.99 8.88 -9.04
N LEU A 304 0.41 9.89 -8.39
CA LEU A 304 -0.05 9.76 -7.01
C LEU A 304 -1.16 8.72 -6.91
N THR A 305 -2.22 8.86 -7.73
CA THR A 305 -3.33 7.90 -7.81
C THR A 305 -2.84 6.50 -8.15
N TRP A 306 -1.87 6.38 -9.06
CA TRP A 306 -1.27 5.09 -9.40
C TRP A 306 -0.53 4.46 -8.22
N SER A 307 0.31 5.24 -7.54
CA SER A 307 1.08 4.78 -6.39
C SER A 307 0.23 4.46 -5.16
N ARG A 308 -0.97 5.03 -5.06
CA ARG A 308 -1.89 4.86 -3.93
C ARG A 308 -2.96 3.79 -4.16
N VAL A 309 -3.53 3.73 -5.36
CA VAL A 309 -4.76 2.97 -5.65
C VAL A 309 -4.54 1.97 -6.79
N ALA A 310 -4.16 2.43 -7.98
CA ALA A 310 -4.14 1.57 -9.17
C ALA A 310 -3.06 0.48 -9.12
N ASN A 311 -1.89 0.74 -8.54
CA ASN A 311 -0.79 -0.22 -8.37
C ASN A 311 0.10 0.12 -7.15
N PRO A 312 -0.44 0.17 -5.91
CA PRO A 312 0.31 0.46 -4.70
C PRO A 312 1.39 -0.58 -4.41
N VAL A 313 2.28 -0.18 -3.49
CA VAL A 313 3.30 -1.08 -2.95
C VAL A 313 2.64 -2.23 -2.19
N ASN A 314 3.13 -3.44 -2.43
CA ASN A 314 2.68 -4.67 -1.79
C ASN A 314 3.88 -5.63 -1.67
N PHE A 315 3.73 -6.79 -1.01
CA PHE A 315 4.89 -7.69 -0.78
C PHE A 315 5.54 -8.13 -2.09
N ARG A 316 4.77 -8.35 -3.17
CA ARG A 316 5.30 -8.70 -4.50
C ARG A 316 6.13 -7.57 -5.08
N LYS A 317 5.55 -6.37 -5.21
CA LYS A 317 6.19 -5.21 -5.86
C LYS A 317 7.44 -4.80 -5.10
N PHE A 318 7.39 -4.76 -3.77
CA PHE A 318 8.55 -4.45 -2.94
C PHE A 318 9.69 -5.46 -3.12
N THR A 319 9.40 -6.76 -3.01
CA THR A 319 10.43 -7.80 -3.11
C THR A 319 10.98 -7.92 -4.53
N GLN A 320 10.16 -7.71 -5.57
CA GLN A 320 10.63 -7.68 -6.96
C GLN A 320 11.60 -6.52 -7.20
N VAL A 321 11.28 -5.30 -6.76
CA VAL A 321 12.15 -4.13 -6.94
C VAL A 321 13.43 -4.26 -6.10
N LEU A 322 13.35 -4.75 -4.86
CA LEU A 322 14.54 -5.06 -4.05
C LEU A 322 15.45 -6.09 -4.75
N SER A 323 14.85 -7.17 -5.26
CA SER A 323 15.54 -8.24 -5.97
C SER A 323 16.18 -7.75 -7.25
N LYS A 324 15.50 -6.86 -7.98
CA LYS A 324 16.03 -6.19 -9.18
C LYS A 324 17.33 -5.49 -8.86
N TYR A 325 17.37 -4.66 -7.81
CA TYR A 325 18.59 -3.94 -7.44
C TYR A 325 19.69 -4.87 -6.91
N LEU A 326 19.34 -5.97 -6.22
CA LEU A 326 20.33 -6.97 -5.82
C LEU A 326 20.98 -7.64 -7.02
N LEU A 327 20.17 -8.06 -8.00
CA LEU A 327 20.61 -8.66 -9.25
C LEU A 327 21.51 -7.70 -10.04
N LEU A 328 21.06 -6.46 -10.24
CA LEU A 328 21.79 -5.44 -11.01
C LEU A 328 23.12 -5.06 -10.37
N THR A 329 23.19 -5.07 -9.03
CA THR A 329 24.38 -4.68 -8.27
C THR A 329 25.37 -5.82 -8.10
N TYR A 330 24.91 -7.03 -7.75
CA TYR A 330 25.77 -8.16 -7.37
C TYR A 330 25.49 -9.47 -8.11
N GLY A 331 24.29 -9.69 -8.63
CA GLY A 331 23.90 -10.99 -9.21
C GLY A 331 24.38 -11.23 -10.64
N LYS A 332 24.52 -10.19 -11.47
CA LYS A 332 24.89 -10.33 -12.88
C LYS A 332 26.35 -10.77 -13.10
N VAL A 333 26.59 -11.49 -14.20
CA VAL A 333 27.94 -11.87 -14.64
C VAL A 333 28.82 -10.62 -14.75
N GLY A 334 30.02 -10.67 -14.16
CA GLY A 334 30.95 -9.55 -14.10
C GLY A 334 30.76 -8.61 -12.91
N ARG A 335 29.71 -8.77 -12.10
CA ARG A 335 29.52 -8.06 -10.83
C ARG A 335 30.23 -8.78 -9.69
N THR A 336 31.57 -8.73 -9.66
CA THR A 336 32.39 -9.50 -8.70
C THR A 336 32.48 -8.88 -7.28
N GLY A 337 31.51 -8.04 -6.91
CA GLY A 337 31.51 -7.33 -5.63
C GLY A 337 31.40 -8.26 -4.42
N CYS A 338 30.77 -9.43 -4.57
CA CYS A 338 30.54 -10.41 -3.51
C CYS A 338 31.79 -11.30 -3.31
N GLY A 339 32.80 -10.79 -2.59
CA GLY A 339 34.00 -11.57 -2.27
C GLY A 339 34.86 -11.97 -3.47
N GLY A 340 34.74 -11.26 -4.60
CA GLY A 340 35.42 -11.59 -5.85
C GLY A 340 34.58 -12.41 -6.84
N THR A 341 33.35 -12.77 -6.48
CA THR A 341 32.38 -13.45 -7.35
C THR A 341 31.09 -12.64 -7.47
N ASN A 342 30.21 -13.03 -8.40
CA ASN A 342 28.82 -12.59 -8.35
C ASN A 342 28.10 -13.28 -7.19
N TYR A 343 27.05 -12.63 -6.70
CA TYR A 343 26.16 -13.20 -5.69
C TYR A 343 25.30 -14.30 -6.33
N ASP A 344 25.03 -15.35 -5.54
CA ASP A 344 24.30 -16.54 -5.95
C ASP A 344 22.79 -16.26 -5.95
N MET A 345 22.26 -15.94 -7.13
CA MET A 345 20.85 -15.59 -7.28
C MET A 345 19.92 -16.80 -7.10
N ASP A 346 20.36 -18.03 -7.38
CA ASP A 346 19.54 -19.22 -7.09
C ASP A 346 19.37 -19.40 -5.58
N GLY A 347 20.46 -19.22 -4.81
CA GLY A 347 20.40 -19.24 -3.35
C GLY A 347 19.51 -18.13 -2.77
N TYR A 348 19.55 -16.94 -3.37
CA TYR A 348 18.68 -15.83 -2.99
C TYR A 348 17.20 -16.09 -3.29
N GLU A 349 16.88 -16.63 -4.46
CA GLU A 349 15.51 -17.00 -4.83
C GLU A 349 14.96 -18.08 -3.87
N GLN A 350 15.79 -19.06 -3.48
CA GLN A 350 15.41 -20.05 -2.47
C GLN A 350 15.18 -19.43 -1.09
N LEU A 351 15.96 -18.39 -0.71
CA LEU A 351 15.73 -17.64 0.51
C LEU A 351 14.38 -16.90 0.45
N LEU A 352 14.11 -16.16 -0.62
CA LEU A 352 12.81 -15.50 -0.83
C LEU A 352 11.66 -16.51 -0.79
N ASP A 353 11.78 -17.63 -1.48
CA ASP A 353 10.75 -18.67 -1.52
C ASP A 353 10.51 -19.30 -0.15
N SER A 354 11.56 -19.45 0.67
CA SER A 354 11.40 -19.94 2.05
C SER A 354 10.52 -19.04 2.92
N TYR A 355 10.52 -17.73 2.65
CA TYR A 355 9.62 -16.75 3.26
C TYR A 355 8.30 -16.56 2.49
N GLY A 356 8.08 -17.30 1.39
CA GLY A 356 6.89 -17.14 0.53
C GLY A 356 6.86 -15.82 -0.25
N LEU A 357 8.01 -15.17 -0.40
CA LEU A 357 8.15 -13.84 -1.01
C LEU A 357 8.57 -13.88 -2.48
N LEU A 358 8.79 -15.06 -3.08
CA LEU A 358 9.10 -15.22 -4.50
C LEU A 358 7.83 -15.12 -5.38
N LEU A 359 7.17 -13.97 -5.30
CA LEU A 359 5.83 -13.69 -5.82
C LEU A 359 5.81 -13.18 -7.27
N PHE A 360 6.98 -13.05 -7.90
CA PHE A 360 7.17 -12.54 -9.25
C PHE A 360 7.78 -13.61 -10.18
N LYS A 361 7.64 -13.42 -11.49
CA LYS A 361 8.16 -14.34 -12.52
C LYS A 361 9.50 -13.87 -13.10
N ASN A 362 9.79 -12.58 -13.00
CA ASN A 362 10.97 -11.93 -13.54
C ASN A 362 11.36 -10.72 -12.69
N TYR A 363 12.56 -10.19 -12.89
CA TYR A 363 13.11 -9.08 -12.11
C TYR A 363 12.66 -7.69 -12.63
N ASN A 364 11.80 -7.64 -13.65
CA ASN A 364 11.24 -6.42 -14.25
C ASN A 364 12.29 -5.35 -14.57
N GLU A 365 13.36 -5.76 -15.25
CA GLU A 365 14.48 -4.88 -15.64
C GLU A 365 14.20 -4.03 -16.89
N ASP A 366 13.23 -4.46 -17.69
CA ASP A 366 12.82 -3.92 -18.97
C ASP A 366 11.63 -2.94 -18.86
N GLY A 367 10.86 -3.05 -17.77
CA GLY A 367 9.92 -2.07 -17.18
C GLY A 367 8.89 -1.44 -18.12
N GLY A 368 8.11 -0.46 -17.64
CA GLY A 368 6.77 -0.22 -18.18
C GLY A 368 6.57 0.97 -19.13
N SER A 369 7.53 1.31 -19.99
CA SER A 369 7.46 2.52 -20.85
C SER A 369 6.14 2.63 -21.63
N LEU A 370 5.40 3.74 -21.46
CA LEU A 370 4.15 3.97 -22.19
C LEU A 370 4.34 3.98 -23.72
N ALA A 371 5.48 4.49 -24.20
CA ALA A 371 5.75 4.68 -25.63
C ALA A 371 6.25 3.41 -26.33
N THR A 372 7.01 2.58 -25.62
CA THR A 372 7.69 1.40 -26.21
C THR A 372 7.23 0.08 -25.62
N GLY A 373 6.40 0.10 -24.58
CA GLY A 373 6.12 -1.04 -23.72
C GLY A 373 7.37 -1.53 -23.00
N ASN A 374 7.31 -2.79 -22.57
CA ASN A 374 8.47 -3.51 -22.04
C ASN A 374 9.57 -3.58 -23.11
N SER A 375 10.76 -3.06 -22.78
CA SER A 375 11.86 -2.98 -23.74
C SER A 375 13.18 -3.46 -23.14
N GLY A 376 13.76 -4.49 -23.74
CA GLY A 376 15.05 -5.05 -23.29
C GLY A 376 15.00 -6.57 -23.15
N THR A 377 15.87 -7.09 -22.29
CA THR A 377 15.87 -8.51 -21.91
C THR A 377 15.64 -8.56 -20.42
N ASN A 378 14.66 -9.37 -20.01
CA ASN A 378 14.32 -9.54 -18.62
C ASN A 378 14.91 -10.83 -18.06
N THR A 379 15.43 -10.77 -16.83
CA THR A 379 15.91 -11.97 -16.13
C THR A 379 14.71 -12.70 -15.56
N VAL A 380 14.54 -13.97 -15.91
CA VAL A 380 13.44 -14.82 -15.42
C VAL A 380 13.88 -15.54 -14.15
N VAL A 381 12.98 -15.64 -13.17
CA VAL A 381 13.18 -16.43 -11.96
C VAL A 381 13.33 -17.91 -12.30
N THR A 382 14.27 -18.60 -11.68
CA THR A 382 14.44 -20.03 -11.89
C THR A 382 13.21 -20.78 -11.34
N ALA A 383 12.40 -21.37 -12.22
CA ALA A 383 11.13 -22.00 -11.83
C ALA A 383 11.27 -23.09 -10.75
N SER A 384 12.40 -23.81 -10.70
CA SER A 384 12.65 -24.83 -9.67
C SER A 384 12.94 -24.26 -8.27
N ASN A 385 13.23 -22.97 -8.14
CA ASN A 385 13.43 -22.31 -6.85
C ASN A 385 12.09 -21.94 -6.19
N LYS A 386 10.98 -21.93 -6.93
CA LYS A 386 9.64 -21.63 -6.42
C LYS A 386 8.94 -22.90 -5.92
N VAL A 387 9.30 -23.35 -4.72
CA VAL A 387 8.80 -24.60 -4.12
C VAL A 387 7.65 -24.34 -3.16
N LYS A 388 7.70 -23.23 -2.41
CA LYS A 388 6.78 -22.90 -1.31
C LYS A 388 5.82 -21.77 -1.64
N THR A 389 6.25 -20.82 -2.46
CA THR A 389 5.41 -19.70 -2.85
C THR A 389 4.31 -20.19 -3.79
N VAL A 390 3.08 -20.27 -3.31
CA VAL A 390 1.92 -20.68 -4.10
C VAL A 390 1.17 -19.46 -4.61
N THR A 391 0.94 -19.42 -5.92
CA THR A 391 0.08 -18.43 -6.56
C THR A 391 -1.31 -18.99 -6.83
N VAL A 392 -2.32 -18.14 -6.85
CA VAL A 392 -3.73 -18.51 -7.05
C VAL A 392 -4.31 -17.70 -8.20
N SER A 393 -5.11 -18.32 -9.07
CA SER A 393 -5.81 -17.60 -10.14
C SER A 393 -6.83 -16.63 -9.56
N LYS A 394 -6.95 -15.44 -10.14
CA LYS A 394 -7.93 -14.43 -9.73
C LYS A 394 -9.37 -14.92 -9.83
N ASP A 395 -9.70 -15.86 -10.72
CA ASP A 395 -11.05 -16.38 -10.89
C ASP A 395 -11.59 -17.15 -9.68
N LEU A 396 -10.72 -17.50 -8.73
CA LEU A 396 -11.10 -18.17 -7.50
C LEU A 396 -11.57 -17.21 -6.41
N ILE A 397 -11.40 -15.89 -6.58
CA ILE A 397 -12.02 -14.89 -5.69
C ILE A 397 -13.41 -14.53 -6.20
N LYS A 398 -14.40 -14.59 -5.31
CA LYS A 398 -15.80 -14.33 -5.63
C LYS A 398 -16.55 -13.82 -4.41
N ILE A 399 -17.77 -13.35 -4.60
CA ILE A 399 -18.71 -13.12 -3.49
C ILE A 399 -19.07 -14.45 -2.83
N ASP A 400 -19.32 -14.45 -1.52
CA ASP A 400 -19.71 -15.64 -0.75
C ASP A 400 -20.83 -16.43 -1.46
N PRO A 401 -20.54 -17.66 -1.91
CA PRO A 401 -21.50 -18.46 -2.67
C PRO A 401 -22.59 -19.10 -1.78
N THR A 402 -22.53 -18.91 -0.46
CA THR A 402 -23.50 -19.47 0.47
C THR A 402 -24.89 -18.91 0.18
N GLN A 403 -25.87 -19.78 0.01
CA GLN A 403 -27.23 -19.36 -0.32
C GLN A 403 -27.78 -18.39 0.75
N GLY A 404 -28.16 -17.18 0.32
CA GLY A 404 -28.70 -16.14 1.19
C GLY A 404 -27.64 -15.38 2.00
N ALA A 405 -26.35 -15.60 1.76
CA ALA A 405 -25.31 -14.70 2.25
C ALA A 405 -25.44 -13.33 1.58
N SER A 406 -25.18 -12.27 2.35
CA SER A 406 -25.10 -10.92 1.79
C SER A 406 -23.87 -10.76 0.91
N GLU A 407 -24.01 -10.01 -0.19
CA GLU A 407 -22.88 -9.67 -1.07
C GLU A 407 -21.89 -8.71 -0.39
N ALA A 408 -22.40 -7.85 0.48
CA ALA A 408 -21.63 -6.89 1.24
C ALA A 408 -22.22 -6.65 2.64
N PHE A 409 -21.41 -6.09 3.52
CA PHE A 409 -21.81 -5.53 4.80
C PHE A 409 -21.93 -4.01 4.64
N ILE A 410 -23.08 -3.46 5.06
CA ILE A 410 -23.40 -2.03 4.96
C ILE A 410 -23.30 -1.39 6.34
N PHE A 411 -22.67 -0.22 6.40
CA PHE A 411 -22.47 0.55 7.61
C PHE A 411 -23.08 1.94 7.42
N ASP A 412 -24.17 2.20 8.12
CA ASP A 412 -24.94 3.44 8.00
C ASP A 412 -25.31 4.04 9.37
N ASP A 413 -24.77 3.49 10.47
CA ASP A 413 -24.96 4.07 11.81
C ASP A 413 -24.38 5.49 11.86
N ARG A 414 -25.23 6.46 12.21
CA ARG A 414 -24.88 7.89 12.19
C ARG A 414 -23.64 8.23 13.00
N GLN A 415 -23.53 7.72 14.23
CA GLN A 415 -22.41 8.08 15.10
C GLN A 415 -21.09 7.57 14.51
N SER A 416 -21.11 6.34 14.00
CA SER A 416 -19.96 5.70 13.37
C SER A 416 -19.56 6.39 12.07
N MET A 417 -20.53 6.77 11.24
CA MET A 417 -20.27 7.42 9.95
C MET A 417 -19.78 8.86 10.10
N VAL A 418 -20.28 9.62 11.09
CA VAL A 418 -19.71 10.95 11.40
C VAL A 418 -18.26 10.82 11.87
N ALA A 419 -17.97 9.86 12.75
CA ALA A 419 -16.60 9.62 13.20
C ALA A 419 -15.67 9.18 12.06
N ALA A 420 -16.17 8.37 11.12
CA ALA A 420 -15.44 7.97 9.92
C ALA A 420 -15.14 9.18 9.02
N LEU A 421 -16.16 9.98 8.70
CA LEU A 421 -16.03 11.18 7.89
C LEU A 421 -15.01 12.17 8.48
N ASP A 422 -15.09 12.43 9.78
CA ASP A 422 -14.15 13.30 10.49
C ASP A 422 -12.72 12.74 10.44
N SER A 423 -12.55 11.43 10.64
CA SER A 423 -11.23 10.79 10.57
C SER A 423 -10.61 10.90 9.18
N LEU A 424 -11.39 10.64 8.12
CA LEU A 424 -10.95 10.74 6.73
C LEU A 424 -10.57 12.19 6.34
N LYS A 425 -11.32 13.19 6.82
CA LYS A 425 -11.01 14.61 6.62
C LYS A 425 -9.75 15.03 7.38
N VAL A 426 -9.60 14.61 8.65
CA VAL A 426 -8.45 14.96 9.50
C VAL A 426 -7.16 14.30 9.04
N SER A 427 -7.22 13.07 8.52
CA SER A 427 -6.07 12.38 7.93
C SER A 427 -5.65 12.99 6.60
N GLY A 428 -6.52 13.80 5.97
CA GLY A 428 -6.32 14.34 4.63
C GLY A 428 -6.51 13.30 3.52
N GLN A 429 -7.12 12.14 3.84
CA GLN A 429 -7.44 11.11 2.85
C GLN A 429 -8.50 11.60 1.87
N ILE A 430 -9.50 12.34 2.36
CA ILE A 430 -10.54 12.96 1.53
C ILE A 430 -10.55 14.49 1.74
N PRO A 431 -10.81 15.29 0.69
CA PRO A 431 -10.95 16.73 0.83
C PRO A 431 -12.29 17.15 1.44
N GLY A 432 -13.32 16.31 1.31
CA GLY A 432 -14.69 16.57 1.75
C GLY A 432 -15.68 15.59 1.12
N ILE A 433 -16.97 15.87 1.32
CA ILE A 433 -18.09 15.19 0.66
C ILE A 433 -18.93 16.26 -0.08
N SER A 434 -19.88 15.81 -0.88
CA SER A 434 -20.83 16.63 -1.64
C SER A 434 -21.59 17.59 -0.73
N ASP A 435 -21.81 18.81 -1.22
CA ASP A 435 -22.71 19.78 -0.59
C ASP A 435 -24.19 19.31 -0.56
N GLN A 436 -24.54 18.25 -1.31
CA GLN A 436 -25.86 17.62 -1.24
C GLN A 436 -26.02 16.70 -0.02
N ILE A 437 -24.92 16.32 0.64
CA ILE A 437 -24.91 15.48 1.84
C ILE A 437 -24.62 16.38 3.05
N GLU A 438 -25.54 16.41 4.01
CA GLU A 438 -25.36 17.24 5.21
C GLU A 438 -24.25 16.67 6.11
N ASP A 439 -23.25 17.48 6.49
CA ASP A 439 -22.11 17.08 7.34
C ASP A 439 -22.50 16.34 8.65
N GLY A 440 -23.70 16.61 9.18
CA GLY A 440 -24.23 15.95 10.38
C GLY A 440 -24.83 14.57 10.15
N LEU A 441 -24.85 14.10 8.89
CA LEU A 441 -25.38 12.82 8.43
C LEU A 441 -26.75 12.47 9.05
N PRO A 442 -27.79 13.33 8.94
CA PRO A 442 -29.06 13.12 9.61
C PRO A 442 -29.90 11.98 9.02
N TYR A 443 -29.62 11.57 7.77
CA TYR A 443 -30.32 10.49 7.07
C TYR A 443 -29.79 9.10 7.44
N ASN A 444 -28.50 9.01 7.81
CA ASN A 444 -27.89 7.80 8.34
C ASN A 444 -28.65 7.32 9.58
N ASN A 445 -29.20 6.11 9.51
CA ASN A 445 -30.20 5.65 10.49
C ASN A 445 -29.92 4.26 11.09
N GLY A 446 -28.88 3.56 10.63
CA GLY A 446 -28.47 2.25 11.15
C GLY A 446 -29.38 1.09 10.72
N ASN A 447 -30.08 1.21 9.59
CA ASN A 447 -30.94 0.15 9.04
C ASN A 447 -30.16 -0.91 8.24
N ILE A 448 -28.84 -0.77 8.11
CA ILE A 448 -27.96 -1.71 7.39
C ILE A 448 -28.37 -1.81 5.91
N SER A 449 -28.82 -0.69 5.35
CA SER A 449 -29.24 -0.56 3.95
C SER A 449 -28.66 0.73 3.38
N ILE A 450 -28.83 0.91 2.07
CA ILE A 450 -28.39 2.12 1.36
C ILE A 450 -29.63 2.96 1.09
N SER A 451 -29.72 4.13 1.73
CA SER A 451 -30.88 5.02 1.66
C SER A 451 -30.53 6.43 1.16
N PRO A 452 -31.48 7.18 0.58
CA PRO A 452 -31.22 8.53 0.06
C PRO A 452 -30.69 9.50 1.12
N GLY A 453 -29.67 10.27 0.75
CA GLY A 453 -29.06 11.31 1.59
C GLY A 453 -27.98 10.80 2.55
N GLU A 454 -27.58 9.54 2.45
CA GLU A 454 -26.62 8.92 3.35
C GLU A 454 -25.17 8.97 2.86
N PHE A 455 -24.25 8.89 3.82
CA PHE A 455 -22.87 8.51 3.62
C PHE A 455 -22.68 7.12 4.24
N VAL A 456 -22.39 6.10 3.43
CA VAL A 456 -22.37 4.70 3.88
C VAL A 456 -21.03 4.03 3.62
N GLY A 457 -20.62 3.17 4.56
CA GLY A 457 -19.49 2.27 4.42
C GLY A 457 -19.91 0.92 3.84
N VAL A 458 -19.11 0.36 2.94
CA VAL A 458 -19.37 -0.91 2.26
C VAL A 458 -18.15 -1.82 2.36
N ALA A 459 -18.35 -3.03 2.87
CA ALA A 459 -17.35 -4.11 2.87
C ALA A 459 -17.86 -5.30 2.04
N LEU A 460 -17.19 -5.66 0.95
CA LEU A 460 -17.57 -6.85 0.18
C LEU A 460 -17.35 -8.14 0.96
N ASN A 461 -18.32 -9.05 0.94
CA ASN A 461 -18.22 -10.39 1.54
C ASN A 461 -17.50 -11.35 0.58
N LEU A 462 -16.20 -11.08 0.34
CA LEU A 462 -15.36 -11.88 -0.54
C LEU A 462 -15.04 -13.24 0.05
N TYR A 463 -14.96 -14.24 -0.82
CA TYR A 463 -14.74 -15.65 -0.53
C TYR A 463 -13.61 -16.21 -1.40
N ASN A 464 -12.71 -16.94 -0.75
CA ASN A 464 -11.62 -17.65 -1.41
C ASN A 464 -12.07 -19.07 -1.79
N ASP A 465 -12.33 -19.31 -3.07
CA ASP A 465 -12.71 -20.63 -3.59
C ASP A 465 -11.51 -21.51 -3.98
N SER A 466 -10.30 -21.16 -3.58
CA SER A 466 -9.13 -22.00 -3.78
C SER A 466 -8.89 -22.94 -2.57
N ASN A 467 -7.84 -23.75 -2.67
CA ASN A 467 -7.35 -24.58 -1.57
C ASN A 467 -6.10 -23.98 -0.88
N THR A 468 -5.77 -22.73 -1.21
CA THR A 468 -4.58 -22.01 -0.74
C THR A 468 -5.01 -20.64 -0.19
N PRO A 469 -4.37 -20.08 0.83
CA PRO A 469 -4.69 -18.71 1.24
C PRO A 469 -4.52 -17.70 0.10
N MET A 470 -5.44 -16.74 0.00
CA MET A 470 -5.25 -15.50 -0.76
C MET A 470 -4.84 -14.41 0.22
N ALA A 471 -3.94 -13.53 -0.19
CA ALA A 471 -3.42 -12.49 0.69
C ALA A 471 -3.13 -11.18 -0.04
N GLY A 472 -3.21 -10.08 0.71
CA GLY A 472 -3.11 -8.73 0.19
C GLY A 472 -4.26 -8.40 -0.76
N ILE A 473 -5.49 -8.75 -0.39
CA ILE A 473 -6.66 -8.54 -1.24
C ILE A 473 -6.98 -7.05 -1.24
N GLN A 474 -7.08 -6.46 -2.42
CA GLN A 474 -7.47 -5.08 -2.64
C GLN A 474 -8.74 -5.05 -3.47
N VAL A 475 -9.74 -4.32 -2.99
CA VAL A 475 -10.97 -3.98 -3.70
C VAL A 475 -10.91 -2.52 -4.08
N LEU A 476 -11.21 -2.23 -5.34
CA LEU A 476 -11.18 -0.91 -5.94
C LEU A 476 -12.58 -0.51 -6.38
N GLY A 477 -13.06 0.59 -5.82
CA GLY A 477 -14.26 1.32 -6.25
C GLY A 477 -13.93 2.64 -6.94
N ASN A 478 -12.67 2.90 -7.25
CA ASN A 478 -12.26 4.05 -8.04
C ASN A 478 -12.75 3.92 -9.49
N ASP A 479 -13.04 5.05 -10.11
CA ASP A 479 -13.47 5.08 -11.51
C ASP A 479 -12.41 4.49 -12.44
N TRP A 480 -12.86 3.86 -13.52
CA TRP A 480 -11.98 3.14 -14.43
C TRP A 480 -12.48 3.14 -15.88
N ASP A 481 -11.66 2.64 -16.80
CA ASP A 481 -11.99 2.63 -18.23
C ASP A 481 -12.94 1.46 -18.56
N HIS A 482 -14.26 1.73 -18.44
CA HIS A 482 -15.31 0.72 -18.64
C HIS A 482 -16.53 1.20 -19.42
N GLY A 483 -16.45 2.36 -20.06
CA GLY A 483 -17.51 2.88 -20.93
C GLY A 483 -16.96 3.75 -22.04
N LYS A 484 -17.73 3.84 -23.13
CA LYS A 484 -17.44 4.65 -24.32
C LYS A 484 -18.72 5.26 -24.86
N ASP A 485 -18.64 6.49 -25.37
CA ASP A 485 -19.78 7.22 -25.93
C ASP A 485 -21.01 7.27 -25.00
N GLY A 486 -20.76 7.38 -23.68
CA GLY A 486 -21.80 7.41 -22.66
C GLY A 486 -22.54 6.08 -22.47
N LYS A 487 -21.97 4.97 -22.94
CA LYS A 487 -22.49 3.62 -22.73
C LYS A 487 -21.46 2.71 -22.06
N PRO A 488 -21.90 1.77 -21.21
CA PRO A 488 -21.01 0.81 -20.60
C PRO A 488 -20.49 -0.22 -21.61
N CYS A 489 -19.24 -0.65 -21.43
CA CYS A 489 -18.60 -1.65 -22.25
C CYS A 489 -18.84 -3.06 -21.69
N GLY A 490 -19.34 -3.95 -22.55
CA GLY A 490 -19.62 -5.37 -22.25
C GLY A 490 -18.49 -6.33 -22.64
N THR A 491 -17.31 -5.82 -22.98
CA THR A 491 -16.16 -6.57 -23.54
C THR A 491 -15.27 -7.23 -22.50
N PHE A 492 -15.53 -7.00 -21.22
CA PHE A 492 -14.72 -7.52 -20.13
C PHE A 492 -15.07 -8.96 -19.75
N GLU A 493 -14.29 -9.55 -18.84
CA GLU A 493 -14.41 -10.96 -18.45
C GLU A 493 -15.75 -11.34 -17.80
N ASP A 494 -16.45 -10.37 -17.21
CA ASP A 494 -17.79 -10.54 -16.66
C ASP A 494 -18.89 -10.56 -17.73
N ASN A 495 -18.58 -10.20 -18.98
CA ASN A 495 -19.50 -10.11 -20.12
C ASN A 495 -20.74 -9.24 -19.82
N PHE A 496 -20.57 -8.24 -18.97
CA PHE A 496 -21.63 -7.38 -18.49
C PHE A 496 -21.36 -5.89 -18.82
N PRO A 497 -22.40 -5.12 -19.18
CA PRO A 497 -23.73 -5.59 -19.60
C PRO A 497 -23.68 -6.26 -20.98
N SER A 498 -24.70 -7.04 -21.32
CA SER A 498 -24.86 -7.53 -22.69
C SER A 498 -25.40 -6.44 -23.63
N ALA A 499 -25.31 -6.67 -24.94
CA ALA A 499 -25.88 -5.75 -25.94
C ALA A 499 -27.40 -5.52 -25.75
N SER A 500 -28.14 -6.54 -25.31
CA SER A 500 -29.57 -6.42 -24.96
C SER A 500 -29.82 -5.64 -23.68
N GLU A 501 -28.80 -5.48 -22.84
CA GLU A 501 -28.86 -4.77 -21.56
C GLU A 501 -28.24 -3.38 -21.65
N GLY A 502 -27.97 -2.85 -22.86
CA GLY A 502 -27.54 -1.47 -23.06
C GLY A 502 -26.04 -1.27 -23.31
N ALA A 503 -25.26 -2.34 -23.47
CA ALA A 503 -23.84 -2.23 -23.77
C ALA A 503 -23.54 -1.45 -25.06
N ALA A 504 -22.37 -0.82 -25.12
CA ALA A 504 -21.83 -0.23 -26.33
C ALA A 504 -21.71 -1.26 -27.47
N ASP A 505 -21.89 -0.81 -28.71
CA ASP A 505 -21.76 -1.68 -29.88
C ASP A 505 -20.29 -1.81 -30.28
N VAL A 506 -19.74 -3.00 -30.04
CA VAL A 506 -18.33 -3.31 -30.29
C VAL A 506 -18.09 -4.07 -31.59
N SER A 507 -19.12 -4.22 -32.44
CA SER A 507 -19.07 -5.07 -33.63
C SER A 507 -18.05 -4.63 -34.68
N THR A 508 -17.60 -3.36 -34.64
CA THR A 508 -16.64 -2.78 -35.57
C THR A 508 -15.28 -2.47 -34.95
N GLU A 509 -15.07 -2.77 -33.67
CA GLU A 509 -13.85 -2.40 -32.96
C GLU A 509 -12.66 -3.29 -33.30
N THR A 510 -11.46 -2.72 -33.17
CA THR A 510 -10.20 -3.42 -33.45
C THR A 510 -9.32 -3.57 -32.21
N GLY A 511 -9.66 -2.90 -31.10
CA GLY A 511 -8.87 -2.82 -29.87
C GLY A 511 -7.64 -1.95 -30.00
N THR A 512 -7.57 -1.08 -31.01
CA THR A 512 -6.34 -0.32 -31.32
C THR A 512 -6.53 1.19 -31.34
N ASN A 513 -7.77 1.67 -31.42
CA ASN A 513 -8.05 3.09 -31.51
C ASN A 513 -8.68 3.62 -30.22
N PRO A 514 -8.28 4.82 -29.75
CA PRO A 514 -9.03 5.57 -28.76
C PRO A 514 -10.52 5.69 -29.16
N GLY A 515 -11.40 5.53 -28.19
CA GLY A 515 -12.87 5.51 -28.32
C GLY A 515 -13.47 4.09 -28.40
N GLU A 516 -12.67 3.04 -28.54
CA GLU A 516 -13.14 1.64 -28.61
C GLU A 516 -13.21 1.01 -27.20
N CYS A 517 -14.27 0.26 -26.88
CA CYS A 517 -14.40 -0.49 -25.62
C CYS A 517 -13.34 -1.57 -25.39
N SER A 518 -12.61 -1.92 -26.44
CA SER A 518 -11.48 -2.84 -26.42
C SER A 518 -10.13 -2.13 -26.32
N TYR A 519 -10.10 -0.80 -26.43
CA TYR A 519 -8.92 0.04 -26.16
C TYR A 519 -8.91 0.45 -24.68
N ILE A 520 -7.74 0.35 -24.06
CA ILE A 520 -7.52 0.81 -22.68
C ILE A 520 -6.79 2.14 -22.76
N THR A 521 -7.34 3.18 -22.12
CA THR A 521 -6.71 4.49 -22.01
C THR A 521 -5.26 4.40 -21.54
N ARG A 522 -4.41 5.14 -22.24
CA ARG A 522 -2.96 5.21 -21.99
C ARG A 522 -2.56 6.32 -21.03
N GLU A 523 -3.45 7.29 -20.79
CA GLU A 523 -3.19 8.45 -19.94
C GLU A 523 -4.31 8.64 -18.90
N ASN A 524 -4.95 7.55 -18.46
CA ASN A 524 -6.03 7.56 -17.45
C ASN A 524 -7.18 8.52 -17.79
N GLY A 525 -7.65 8.47 -19.02
CA GLY A 525 -8.73 9.30 -19.55
C GLY A 525 -8.30 10.65 -20.09
N ASP A 526 -7.02 11.04 -19.98
CA ASP A 526 -6.53 12.31 -20.55
C ASP A 526 -6.26 12.23 -22.06
N ASP A 527 -6.20 11.03 -22.65
CA ASP A 527 -6.00 10.88 -24.09
C ASP A 527 -7.25 11.23 -24.91
N ALA A 528 -7.03 11.74 -26.12
CA ALA A 528 -8.11 12.30 -26.94
C ALA A 528 -9.13 11.23 -27.33
N GLY A 529 -10.39 11.44 -26.95
CA GLY A 529 -11.50 10.50 -27.21
C GLY A 529 -11.67 9.43 -26.13
N GLU A 530 -10.88 9.51 -25.06
CA GLU A 530 -10.95 8.61 -23.91
C GLU A 530 -11.53 9.33 -22.70
N SER A 531 -12.10 8.56 -21.79
CA SER A 531 -12.54 9.02 -20.48
C SER A 531 -12.59 7.84 -19.52
N ILE A 532 -12.28 8.11 -18.27
CA ILE A 532 -12.55 7.21 -17.16
C ILE A 532 -14.01 7.41 -16.73
N GLU A 533 -14.73 6.33 -16.47
CA GLU A 533 -16.17 6.35 -16.24
C GLU A 533 -16.51 5.93 -14.79
N PRO A 534 -17.56 6.53 -14.18
CA PRO A 534 -17.98 6.20 -12.82
C PRO A 534 -18.24 4.72 -12.62
N VAL A 535 -17.78 4.17 -11.50
CA VAL A 535 -17.87 2.73 -11.22
C VAL A 535 -19.32 2.22 -11.12
N CYS A 536 -20.25 3.08 -10.72
CA CYS A 536 -21.66 2.75 -10.47
C CYS A 536 -22.58 3.17 -11.62
N MET A 537 -23.34 2.21 -12.12
CA MET A 537 -24.37 2.38 -13.15
C MET A 537 -25.77 2.22 -12.56
N VAL A 538 -26.77 2.70 -13.28
CA VAL A 538 -28.17 2.65 -12.89
C VAL A 538 -29.00 1.83 -13.87
N GLN A 539 -29.97 1.06 -13.36
CA GLN A 539 -30.92 0.35 -14.18
C GLN A 539 -32.05 1.28 -14.63
N ILE A 540 -32.29 1.36 -15.94
CA ILE A 540 -33.32 2.21 -16.54
C ILE A 540 -34.33 1.34 -17.30
N SER A 541 -35.61 1.49 -16.94
CA SER A 541 -36.73 0.84 -17.64
C SER A 541 -37.17 1.64 -18.87
N GLU A 542 -37.10 1.05 -20.07
CA GLU A 542 -37.58 1.63 -21.33
C GLU A 542 -38.34 0.59 -22.16
N ASN A 543 -39.53 0.93 -22.69
CA ASN A 543 -40.25 0.13 -23.71
C ASN A 543 -40.38 -1.39 -23.41
N ASN A 544 -40.66 -1.76 -22.15
CA ASN A 544 -40.72 -3.16 -21.66
C ASN A 544 -39.38 -3.92 -21.58
N ALA A 545 -38.25 -3.20 -21.60
CA ALA A 545 -36.93 -3.74 -21.33
C ALA A 545 -36.22 -2.90 -20.26
N THR A 546 -35.26 -3.50 -19.56
CA THR A 546 -34.35 -2.83 -18.65
C THR A 546 -32.97 -2.78 -19.29
N LYS A 547 -32.31 -1.64 -19.20
CA LYS A 547 -30.92 -1.46 -19.63
C LYS A 547 -30.10 -0.82 -18.52
N TRP A 548 -28.78 -1.03 -18.55
CA TRP A 548 -27.81 -0.36 -17.70
C TRP A 548 -27.24 0.84 -18.41
N ALA A 549 -27.14 1.95 -17.68
CA ALA A 549 -26.61 3.20 -18.19
C ALA A 549 -25.87 3.96 -17.08
N PHE A 550 -25.09 4.95 -17.48
CA PHE A 550 -24.55 5.92 -16.54
C PHE A 550 -25.66 6.83 -15.99
N GLN A 551 -25.38 7.44 -14.84
CA GLN A 551 -26.41 8.03 -13.98
C GLN A 551 -27.06 9.30 -14.58
N ASN A 552 -26.38 9.94 -15.52
CA ASN A 552 -26.87 11.10 -16.26
C ASN A 552 -28.15 10.80 -17.08
N GLU A 553 -28.33 9.55 -17.51
CA GLU A 553 -29.56 9.15 -18.20
C GLU A 553 -30.77 9.12 -17.24
N LEU A 554 -30.57 8.66 -15.99
CA LEU A 554 -31.62 8.75 -14.96
C LEU A 554 -31.91 10.21 -14.60
N MET A 555 -30.86 11.03 -14.43
CA MET A 555 -30.98 12.47 -14.15
C MET A 555 -31.88 13.15 -15.19
N SER A 556 -31.57 12.91 -16.47
CA SER A 556 -32.34 13.43 -17.62
C SER A 556 -33.79 12.92 -17.62
N LYS A 557 -33.99 11.64 -17.29
CA LYS A 557 -35.32 11.00 -17.29
C LYS A 557 -36.24 11.55 -16.21
N ILE A 558 -35.72 11.83 -15.02
CA ILE A 558 -36.50 12.42 -13.92
C ILE A 558 -36.56 13.94 -13.97
N GLY A 559 -35.77 14.58 -14.85
CA GLY A 559 -35.70 16.02 -14.99
C GLY A 559 -35.05 16.70 -13.79
N LEU A 560 -34.03 16.07 -13.19
CA LEU A 560 -33.26 16.65 -12.09
C LEU A 560 -32.29 17.70 -12.66
N ASP A 561 -32.21 18.85 -11.99
CA ASP A 561 -31.26 19.91 -12.30
C ASP A 561 -29.85 19.51 -11.83
N ASP A 562 -28.82 19.83 -12.60
CA ASP A 562 -27.43 19.44 -12.33
C ASP A 562 -26.92 19.96 -10.98
N SER A 563 -27.45 21.09 -10.50
CA SER A 563 -27.13 21.62 -9.17
C SER A 563 -27.53 20.70 -8.01
N ASN A 564 -28.37 19.69 -8.25
CA ASN A 564 -28.79 18.70 -7.26
C ASN A 564 -28.04 17.36 -7.38
N CYS A 565 -27.13 17.23 -8.34
CA CYS A 565 -26.23 16.08 -8.41
C CYS A 565 -25.18 16.13 -7.30
N LEU A 566 -24.63 14.98 -6.92
CA LEU A 566 -23.56 14.89 -5.92
C LEU A 566 -22.35 15.76 -6.29
N ASP A 567 -22.03 15.88 -7.58
CA ASP A 567 -20.92 16.71 -8.04
C ASP A 567 -21.30 18.18 -8.31
N GLY A 568 -22.57 18.53 -8.10
CA GLY A 568 -23.10 19.87 -8.28
C GLY A 568 -23.13 20.36 -9.73
N SER A 569 -23.41 21.66 -9.90
CA SER A 569 -23.60 22.23 -11.24
C SER A 569 -22.29 22.29 -12.02
N GLY A 570 -22.32 21.79 -13.26
CA GLY A 570 -21.14 21.66 -14.13
C GLY A 570 -20.16 20.56 -13.74
N GLY A 571 -20.50 19.73 -12.73
CA GLY A 571 -19.75 18.53 -12.38
C GLY A 571 -20.04 17.34 -13.31
N ASN A 572 -19.53 16.17 -12.93
CA ASN A 572 -19.74 14.92 -13.65
C ASN A 572 -21.16 14.38 -13.42
N ASP A 573 -22.03 14.54 -14.42
CA ASP A 573 -23.42 14.09 -14.33
C ASP A 573 -23.58 12.55 -14.33
N LYS A 574 -22.53 11.81 -14.66
CA LYS A 574 -22.52 10.34 -14.68
C LYS A 574 -22.40 9.70 -13.29
N GLU A 575 -22.10 10.50 -12.26
CA GLU A 575 -22.08 10.12 -10.84
C GLU A 575 -23.09 10.93 -9.99
N CYS A 576 -24.16 11.41 -10.64
CA CYS A 576 -25.15 12.32 -10.04
C CYS A 576 -25.83 11.78 -8.76
N PHE A 577 -25.98 10.46 -8.63
CA PHE A 577 -26.76 9.82 -7.56
C PHE A 577 -25.93 8.99 -6.59
N ILE A 578 -24.99 8.19 -7.09
CA ILE A 578 -24.10 7.35 -6.29
C ILE A 578 -22.67 7.69 -6.67
N ARG A 579 -21.87 8.11 -5.70
CA ARG A 579 -20.44 8.38 -5.85
C ARG A 579 -19.64 7.59 -4.82
N ILE A 580 -18.64 6.84 -5.27
CA ILE A 580 -17.62 6.29 -4.37
C ILE A 580 -16.64 7.42 -4.07
N VAL A 581 -16.34 7.66 -2.79
CA VAL A 581 -15.56 8.83 -2.38
C VAL A 581 -14.08 8.65 -2.69
N GLU A 582 -13.52 9.52 -3.53
CA GLU A 582 -12.09 9.52 -3.87
C GLU A 582 -11.22 9.63 -2.61
N GLY A 583 -10.24 8.74 -2.46
CA GLY A 583 -9.37 8.65 -1.28
C GLY A 583 -9.93 7.74 -0.19
N ALA A 584 -11.18 7.31 -0.32
CA ALA A 584 -11.86 6.29 0.48
C ALA A 584 -12.54 5.24 -0.44
N ASP A 585 -11.99 5.09 -1.65
CA ASP A 585 -12.45 4.34 -2.81
C ASP A 585 -11.79 2.96 -2.93
N GLN A 586 -11.10 2.52 -1.89
CA GLN A 586 -10.50 1.19 -1.83
C GLN A 586 -10.67 0.56 -0.46
N SER A 587 -10.77 -0.76 -0.44
CA SER A 587 -10.70 -1.55 0.79
C SER A 587 -9.66 -2.67 0.64
N THR A 588 -9.10 -3.08 1.76
CA THR A 588 -8.07 -4.11 1.85
C THR A 588 -8.46 -5.18 2.86
N TYR A 589 -8.20 -6.43 2.51
CA TYR A 589 -8.28 -7.58 3.40
C TYR A 589 -6.91 -8.26 3.46
N SER A 590 -6.39 -8.49 4.66
CA SER A 590 -5.05 -9.08 4.84
C SER A 590 -4.92 -10.44 4.20
N LYS A 591 -5.88 -11.33 4.50
CA LYS A 591 -5.85 -12.74 4.15
C LYS A 591 -7.25 -13.32 4.13
N LEU A 592 -7.52 -14.17 3.14
CA LEU A 592 -8.65 -15.09 3.13
C LEU A 592 -8.10 -16.52 3.15
N ASP A 593 -8.41 -17.26 4.21
CA ASP A 593 -8.10 -18.69 4.30
C ASP A 593 -8.84 -19.49 3.20
N PRO A 594 -8.34 -20.68 2.83
CA PRO A 594 -9.01 -21.54 1.87
C PRO A 594 -10.46 -21.81 2.26
N LYS A 595 -11.38 -21.64 1.31
CA LYS A 595 -12.81 -21.91 1.49
C LYS A 595 -13.46 -21.09 2.61
N LYS A 596 -12.97 -19.87 2.84
CA LYS A 596 -13.51 -18.94 3.82
C LYS A 596 -13.67 -17.53 3.25
N THR A 597 -14.54 -16.76 3.89
CA THR A 597 -14.59 -15.31 3.74
C THR A 597 -13.53 -14.63 4.62
N TRP A 598 -13.32 -13.33 4.42
CA TRP A 598 -12.42 -12.55 5.29
C TRP A 598 -12.88 -12.62 6.75
N ALA A 599 -14.16 -12.36 7.01
CA ALA A 599 -14.74 -12.42 8.35
C ALA A 599 -14.48 -13.77 9.04
N GLN A 600 -14.68 -14.89 8.33
CA GLN A 600 -14.42 -16.24 8.84
C GLN A 600 -12.92 -16.53 9.05
N THR A 601 -12.04 -15.78 8.40
CA THR A 601 -10.58 -15.91 8.51
C THR A 601 -10.07 -15.17 9.74
N VAL A 602 -10.46 -13.91 9.91
CA VAL A 602 -9.99 -13.05 11.01
C VAL A 602 -10.73 -13.29 12.32
N SER A 603 -11.91 -13.92 12.28
CA SER A 603 -12.72 -14.18 13.46
C SER A 603 -13.15 -15.66 13.55
N ALA A 604 -12.24 -16.50 14.06
CA ALA A 604 -12.51 -17.93 14.17
C ALA A 604 -13.59 -18.27 15.21
N ASN A 605 -13.82 -17.42 16.22
CA ASN A 605 -14.86 -17.56 17.27
C ASN A 605 -15.44 -16.23 17.79
N ASP A 606 -15.05 -15.09 17.19
CA ASP A 606 -15.46 -13.74 17.60
C ASP A 606 -16.25 -13.05 16.48
N THR A 607 -16.78 -11.84 16.72
CA THR A 607 -17.36 -11.02 15.65
C THR A 607 -16.22 -10.30 14.92
N PRO A 608 -16.15 -10.31 13.58
CA PRO A 608 -15.10 -9.59 12.86
C PRO A 608 -15.19 -8.09 13.18
N GLU A 609 -14.05 -7.47 13.46
CA GLU A 609 -13.97 -6.04 13.68
C GLU A 609 -13.68 -5.35 12.35
N PHE A 610 -14.63 -4.54 11.87
CA PHE A 610 -14.44 -3.72 10.68
C PHE A 610 -13.88 -2.37 11.07
N ASN A 611 -12.88 -1.92 10.31
CA ASN A 611 -12.29 -0.60 10.44
C ASN A 611 -12.25 0.09 9.07
N PHE A 612 -11.69 1.30 8.99
CA PHE A 612 -11.68 2.08 7.74
C PHE A 612 -10.88 1.44 6.59
N ASN A 613 -9.92 0.54 6.85
CA ASN A 613 -9.21 -0.12 5.74
C ASN A 613 -10.04 -1.21 5.08
N ASN A 614 -11.03 -1.80 5.77
CA ASN A 614 -11.89 -2.84 5.21
C ASN A 614 -13.14 -2.27 4.53
N LEU A 615 -13.31 -0.95 4.51
CA LEU A 615 -14.49 -0.27 3.98
C LEU A 615 -14.14 0.63 2.80
N MET A 616 -14.98 0.60 1.77
CA MET A 616 -15.10 1.70 0.82
C MET A 616 -16.25 2.59 1.25
N PHE A 617 -16.16 3.89 1.00
CA PHE A 617 -17.20 4.84 1.38
C PHE A 617 -17.90 5.39 0.14
N MET A 618 -19.21 5.55 0.24
CA MET A 618 -20.04 6.06 -0.84
C MET A 618 -21.05 7.08 -0.35
N GLU A 619 -21.34 8.04 -1.22
CA GLU A 619 -22.36 9.05 -1.05
C GLU A 619 -23.60 8.68 -1.84
N VAL A 620 -24.76 8.86 -1.21
CA VAL A 620 -26.05 8.50 -1.76
C VAL A 620 -26.90 9.76 -1.84
N SER A 621 -27.19 10.23 -3.05
CA SER A 621 -27.94 11.47 -3.26
C SER A 621 -29.33 11.41 -2.60
N PRO A 622 -29.79 12.48 -1.93
CA PRO A 622 -31.15 12.57 -1.39
C PRO A 622 -32.22 12.60 -2.49
N TRP A 623 -31.81 12.83 -3.74
CA TRP A 623 -32.71 12.96 -4.89
C TRP A 623 -32.94 11.62 -5.62
N ILE A 624 -32.41 10.51 -5.11
CA ILE A 624 -32.65 9.18 -5.67
C ILE A 624 -34.10 8.76 -5.38
N PRO A 625 -34.88 8.38 -6.40
CA PRO A 625 -36.17 7.74 -6.16
C PRO A 625 -35.97 6.38 -5.45
N PRO A 626 -36.61 6.11 -4.29
CA PRO A 626 -36.54 4.80 -3.66
C PRO A 626 -37.02 3.68 -4.61
N GLY A 627 -36.37 2.52 -4.53
CA GLY A 627 -36.56 1.40 -5.44
C GLY A 627 -35.69 1.46 -6.70
N THR A 628 -34.79 2.44 -6.81
CA THR A 628 -33.81 2.51 -7.92
C THR A 628 -32.69 1.49 -7.68
N THR A 629 -32.42 0.68 -8.71
CA THR A 629 -31.35 -0.32 -8.70
C THR A 629 -30.07 0.24 -9.29
N PHE A 630 -28.95 0.04 -8.59
CA PHE A 630 -27.61 0.36 -9.04
C PHE A 630 -26.75 -0.89 -9.08
N ASN A 631 -25.74 -0.87 -9.95
CA ASN A 631 -24.70 -1.88 -10.02
C ASN A 631 -23.35 -1.17 -10.12
N CYS A 632 -22.48 -1.40 -9.14
CA CYS A 632 -21.11 -0.91 -9.14
C CYS A 632 -20.15 -2.02 -9.58
N ARG A 633 -19.38 -1.76 -10.65
CA ARG A 633 -18.40 -2.70 -11.21
C ARG A 633 -17.04 -2.54 -10.54
N LEU A 634 -16.93 -3.12 -9.35
CA LEU A 634 -15.74 -3.06 -8.53
C LEU A 634 -14.64 -3.98 -9.10
N ARG A 635 -13.39 -3.61 -8.88
CA ARG A 635 -12.22 -4.38 -9.34
C ARG A 635 -11.48 -4.96 -8.15
N VAL A 636 -11.12 -6.24 -8.23
CA VAL A 636 -10.45 -6.96 -7.14
C VAL A 636 -9.16 -7.58 -7.63
N ARG A 637 -8.11 -7.52 -6.82
CA ARG A 637 -6.88 -8.30 -7.02
C ARG A 637 -6.28 -8.69 -5.68
N PHE A 638 -5.23 -9.51 -5.71
CA PHE A 638 -4.50 -9.88 -4.51
C PHE A 638 -3.02 -10.19 -4.81
N THR A 639 -2.16 -10.12 -3.80
CA THR A 639 -0.71 -10.12 -3.97
C THR A 639 -0.15 -11.45 -4.46
N ASN A 640 -0.62 -12.59 -3.95
CA ASN A 640 -0.22 -13.92 -4.46
C ASN A 640 -1.08 -14.40 -5.64
N CYS A 641 -1.60 -13.47 -6.44
CA CYS A 641 -2.34 -13.78 -7.64
C CYS A 641 -1.44 -14.16 -8.82
N GLU A 642 -1.78 -15.24 -9.52
CA GLU A 642 -0.99 -15.77 -10.64
C GLU A 642 -1.05 -14.88 -11.89
N ASP A 643 -2.21 -14.29 -12.14
CA ASP A 643 -2.63 -13.61 -13.36
C ASP A 643 -3.09 -12.16 -13.13
N CYS A 644 -2.79 -11.58 -11.96
CA CYS A 644 -3.08 -10.17 -11.65
C CYS A 644 -1.91 -9.22 -11.92
N TRP A 645 -0.72 -9.75 -12.26
CA TRP A 645 0.51 -8.94 -12.30
C TRP A 645 1.33 -9.08 -13.57
N SER A 646 1.23 -10.24 -14.24
CA SER A 646 2.01 -10.53 -15.43
C SER A 646 1.07 -10.92 -16.57
N ASP A 647 1.27 -10.33 -17.75
CA ASP A 647 0.43 -10.57 -18.92
C ASP A 647 0.65 -12.00 -19.44
N PRO A 648 -0.38 -12.88 -19.38
CA PRO A 648 -0.25 -14.25 -19.84
C PRO A 648 -0.34 -14.39 -21.37
N ASN A 649 -0.68 -13.33 -22.11
CA ASN A 649 -1.37 -13.45 -23.40
C ASN A 649 -0.78 -12.63 -24.56
N THR A 650 0.52 -12.72 -24.84
CA THR A 650 1.01 -12.32 -26.17
C THR A 650 2.05 -13.26 -26.78
N ILE A 651 1.91 -13.48 -28.10
CA ILE A 651 2.93 -14.09 -28.99
C ILE A 651 4.26 -13.29 -28.93
N THR A 652 4.21 -12.05 -28.45
CA THR A 652 5.32 -11.11 -28.27
C THR A 652 5.94 -11.11 -26.87
N ASN A 653 5.35 -11.76 -25.87
CA ASN A 653 5.84 -11.83 -24.48
C ASN A 653 5.99 -13.30 -24.01
N PRO A 654 6.96 -14.06 -24.55
CA PRO A 654 7.25 -15.40 -24.07
C PRO A 654 7.89 -15.43 -22.65
N THR A 655 8.22 -14.28 -22.07
CA THR A 655 8.88 -14.12 -20.76
C THR A 655 7.91 -13.95 -19.60
N GLY A 656 6.63 -13.67 -19.86
CA GLY A 656 5.63 -13.41 -18.82
C GLY A 656 5.93 -12.11 -18.06
N ASP A 657 6.21 -11.03 -18.80
CA ASP A 657 6.45 -9.70 -18.25
C ASP A 657 5.24 -9.15 -17.51
N ASP A 658 5.50 -8.14 -16.68
CA ASP A 658 4.47 -7.47 -15.90
C ASP A 658 3.56 -6.61 -16.80
N TYR A 659 2.31 -6.44 -16.38
CA TYR A 659 1.37 -5.53 -17.04
C TYR A 659 1.93 -4.11 -17.05
N LEU A 660 1.71 -3.40 -18.15
CA LEU A 660 2.05 -1.98 -18.27
C LEU A 660 1.14 -1.16 -17.35
N ASP A 661 1.65 -0.04 -16.84
CA ASP A 661 0.91 0.75 -15.85
C ASP A 661 -0.47 1.21 -16.34
N TYR A 662 -0.60 1.50 -17.64
CA TYR A 662 -1.88 1.95 -18.19
C TYR A 662 -2.93 0.84 -18.18
N GLU A 663 -2.54 -0.44 -18.19
CA GLU A 663 -3.51 -1.53 -18.20
C GLU A 663 -4.32 -1.53 -16.90
N TYR A 664 -3.73 -1.10 -15.77
CA TYR A 664 -4.43 -0.94 -14.50
C TYR A 664 -5.52 0.14 -14.50
N SER A 665 -5.67 0.94 -15.57
CA SER A 665 -6.82 1.83 -15.75
C SER A 665 -8.08 1.05 -16.22
N GLY A 666 -7.91 -0.15 -16.78
CA GLY A 666 -8.99 -0.96 -17.33
C GLY A 666 -9.45 -2.12 -16.42
N GLY A 667 -10.14 -3.08 -17.02
CA GLY A 667 -10.67 -4.27 -16.33
C GLY A 667 -9.64 -5.38 -16.11
N ARG A 668 -8.59 -5.45 -16.95
CA ARG A 668 -7.42 -6.32 -16.72
C ARG A 668 -6.35 -5.49 -16.01
N PRO A 669 -5.68 -5.99 -14.97
CA PRO A 669 -5.56 -7.40 -14.62
C PRO A 669 -6.51 -7.88 -13.50
N PHE A 670 -7.53 -7.10 -13.18
CA PHE A 670 -8.41 -7.35 -12.04
C PHE A 670 -9.45 -8.43 -12.31
N LYS A 671 -10.01 -8.97 -11.21
CA LYS A 671 -11.31 -9.66 -11.21
C LYS A 671 -12.40 -8.59 -11.10
N ILE A 672 -13.38 -8.59 -11.99
CA ILE A 672 -14.52 -7.68 -11.87
C ILE A 672 -15.59 -8.32 -10.99
N ILE A 673 -16.05 -7.59 -9.98
CA ILE A 673 -17.15 -7.95 -9.09
C ILE A 673 -18.27 -6.93 -9.26
N ASN A 674 -19.44 -7.43 -9.64
CA ASN A 674 -20.66 -6.63 -9.72
C ASN A 674 -21.29 -6.59 -8.33
N PHE A 675 -21.39 -5.40 -7.73
CA PHE A 675 -22.12 -5.15 -6.49
C PHE A 675 -23.45 -4.49 -6.82
N GLU A 676 -24.53 -5.25 -6.76
CA GLU A 676 -25.88 -4.77 -7.06
C GLU A 676 -26.65 -4.47 -5.79
N PHE A 677 -27.31 -3.31 -5.74
CA PHE A 677 -28.17 -2.94 -4.63
C PHE A 677 -29.36 -2.09 -5.07
N ILE A 678 -30.38 -2.06 -4.22
CA ILE A 678 -31.56 -1.23 -4.40
C ILE A 678 -31.53 -0.17 -3.31
N VAL A 679 -31.68 1.09 -3.69
CA VAL A 679 -31.84 2.18 -2.73
C VAL A 679 -33.23 2.09 -2.11
N ILE A 680 -33.32 2.01 -0.78
CA ILE A 680 -34.59 1.87 -0.05
C ILE A 680 -34.82 3.04 0.92
N ASP A 681 -36.07 3.26 1.31
CA ASP A 681 -36.48 4.34 2.24
C ASP A 681 -36.12 4.01 3.71
#